data_AF-A0A8H5FME7-F1
#
_entry.id   AF-A0A8H5FME7-F1
#
_cell.length_a   1.000
_cell.length_b   1.000
_cell.length_c   1.000
_cell.angle_alpha   90.00
_cell.angle_beta   90.00
_cell.angle_gamma   90.00
#
_symmetry.space_group_name_H-M   'P 1'
#
loop_
_entity.id
_entity.type
_entity.pdbx_description
1 polymer ?
#
loop_
_entity_poly.entity_id
_entity_poly.type
_entity_poly.pdbx_seq_one_letter_code
_entity_poly.pdbx_strand_id
1 'polypeptide(L)'
;MGASRADKEIYFEKLKELLNKYPSIFLVNVDNVGSNQMHQIRVSLRGKGVVLMGKNTMVRRALRSILSEYPQFEKLLPYVRGNIGFVFTDNDLKDIRDLIVANKVAAPARAGALATVDVTVPAGNTGMEPGKTSFFQALGIPTKIARGTIEIVSDVRVVVAGTRVGPSEATLLNMLNISPFTYGMTVIQIFDSGNIFSPSVLDIDEQELVDRFLSGIKTIAAISLALKYPTIASVSHVLVNAYKNLLALSLATEYTFDGAEKVKEYLANPEAFAVAAPVATEAASDAPKAEEKEEEKEESDDDMPSDPDLLPIFCFWSLPPVFSSLLTAAAAPASSPQLPSEDMATEGGHLIVISNRLPVTISKDAQGEYHFKMSSGGLVSALSGFKKSLNFTWIGWPGFFIPHKDRPIVDRRLRDEYSCQAVYLDDDVADRHYNGFSNSILWPLFHYHPGEMNFDEENWLAYRQANMQFADAVRHHIKPGSMVWVQDYHLMLLPMLLRGMIDGRDNLGELTLDELSKITEGIPFELTMASKRIPNVKIGYFLHTPFPSSEIYRILPVRREILLGVLYCDLIGFHTYDYARHFLSSCTRILNLPTMPNGVEFEGRLAHVGTFPIGIEPSTFIDNLQKPGVIDRIAQLEQRFSGVKVIVGVDRLDYIKGVPQKLHALELFLTQHPEWIGKVVMVQLAVPSRQDVEEYQNLRSTVNELVGRINGRFGTVEFMPIHFMHKSLNFDELTRDGMNLVSYEYIACQQARQGVMILSEFAGAAQSLNGSIVVNPWDSQQVADAIHEAVTIDPATRAENHRKLFKYVNKYSAAFWGSSFIREMSKIRQGESEEGVVEVEAVDN
;
A
#
# COMPACT_ATOMS: atom_id res chain seq x y z
N MET A 1 28.99 -12.44 15.21
CA MET A 1 29.38 -13.79 14.76
C MET A 1 28.21 -14.39 13.99
N GLY A 2 28.45 -14.92 12.79
CA GLY A 2 27.39 -15.54 11.97
C GLY A 2 27.33 -17.06 12.21
N ALA A 3 26.15 -17.58 12.53
CA ALA A 3 25.93 -19.03 12.60
C ALA A 3 26.23 -19.70 11.24
N SER A 4 26.79 -20.90 11.27
CA SER A 4 27.20 -21.65 10.08
C SER A 4 25.99 -22.09 9.24
N ARG A 5 26.23 -22.69 8.08
CA ARG A 5 25.16 -23.20 7.23
C ARG A 5 24.41 -24.37 7.91
N ALA A 6 25.13 -25.26 8.58
CA ALA A 6 24.56 -26.38 9.32
C ALA A 6 23.69 -25.93 10.49
N ASP A 7 24.13 -24.93 11.27
CA ASP A 7 23.37 -24.41 12.42
C ASP A 7 21.99 -23.85 12.00
N LYS A 8 21.88 -23.34 10.77
CA LYS A 8 20.63 -22.80 10.21
C LYS A 8 19.66 -23.88 9.77
N GLU A 9 20.17 -25.02 9.29
CA GLU A 9 19.36 -26.18 8.91
C GLU A 9 18.82 -26.88 10.17
N ILE A 10 19.66 -27.07 11.21
CA ILE A 10 19.24 -27.56 12.54
C ILE A 10 18.16 -26.67 13.18
N TYR A 11 18.27 -25.35 13.05
CA TYR A 11 17.23 -24.43 13.53
C TYR A 11 15.88 -24.62 12.81
N PHE A 12 15.89 -24.94 11.51
CA PHE A 12 14.66 -25.15 10.74
C PHE A 12 13.98 -26.47 11.05
N GLU A 13 14.73 -27.56 11.22
CA GLU A 13 14.17 -28.84 11.67
C GLU A 13 13.54 -28.68 13.06
N LYS A 14 14.24 -28.03 13.99
CA LYS A 14 13.74 -27.79 15.35
C LYS A 14 12.49 -26.90 15.38
N LEU A 15 12.41 -25.89 14.52
CA LEU A 15 11.20 -25.06 14.42
C LEU A 15 10.03 -25.83 13.79
N LYS A 16 10.27 -26.66 12.76
CA LYS A 16 9.24 -27.57 12.21
C LYS A 16 8.72 -28.55 13.28
N GLU A 17 9.62 -29.15 14.06
CA GLU A 17 9.26 -30.08 15.14
C GLU A 17 8.38 -29.40 16.21
N LEU A 18 8.75 -28.19 16.65
CA LEU A 18 7.99 -27.43 17.65
C LEU A 18 6.62 -26.95 17.13
N LEU A 19 6.53 -26.54 15.86
CA LEU A 19 5.26 -26.16 15.21
C LEU A 19 4.30 -27.34 15.01
N ASN A 20 4.82 -28.56 14.86
CA ASN A 20 3.99 -29.77 14.75
C ASN A 20 3.60 -30.33 16.13
N LYS A 21 4.43 -30.11 17.15
CA LYS A 21 4.21 -30.66 18.50
C LYS A 21 3.25 -29.83 19.36
N TYR A 22 3.25 -28.51 19.24
CA TYR A 22 2.49 -27.62 20.14
C TYR A 22 1.42 -26.84 19.36
N PRO A 23 0.13 -26.90 19.77
CA PRO A 23 -0.96 -26.20 19.08
C PRO A 23 -0.95 -24.68 19.35
N SER A 24 -0.40 -24.26 20.49
CA SER A 24 -0.48 -22.89 20.99
C SER A 24 0.90 -22.24 21.05
N ILE A 25 0.98 -20.98 20.59
CA ILE A 25 2.25 -20.24 20.42
C ILE A 25 2.07 -18.79 20.88
N PHE A 26 2.86 -18.37 21.86
CA PHE A 26 2.96 -16.97 22.27
C PHE A 26 4.05 -16.25 21.47
N LEU A 27 3.70 -15.14 20.84
CA LEU A 27 4.64 -14.19 20.26
C LEU A 27 4.99 -13.16 21.33
N VAL A 28 6.27 -13.11 21.70
CA VAL A 28 6.78 -12.33 22.83
C VAL A 28 7.83 -11.33 22.38
N ASN A 29 7.70 -10.06 22.80
CA ASN A 29 8.78 -9.09 22.64
C ASN A 29 9.81 -9.26 23.76
N VAL A 30 11.09 -9.08 23.43
CA VAL A 30 12.24 -9.33 24.32
C VAL A 30 13.21 -8.15 24.26
N ASP A 31 12.72 -6.96 24.63
CA ASP A 31 13.52 -5.73 24.69
C ASP A 31 14.20 -5.54 26.06
N ASN A 32 15.50 -5.21 26.05
CA ASN A 32 16.34 -4.98 27.24
C ASN A 32 16.44 -6.13 28.26
N VAL A 33 16.04 -7.36 27.89
CA VAL A 33 16.09 -8.54 28.78
C VAL A 33 17.52 -9.11 28.86
N GLY A 34 18.08 -9.21 30.07
CA GLY A 34 19.44 -9.72 30.28
C GLY A 34 19.58 -11.23 30.14
N SER A 35 20.79 -11.73 29.83
CA SER A 35 21.05 -13.17 29.65
C SER A 35 20.67 -14.03 30.85
N ASN A 36 20.87 -13.52 32.08
CA ASN A 36 20.47 -14.21 33.32
C ASN A 36 18.94 -14.25 33.49
N GLN A 37 18.22 -13.18 33.13
CA GLN A 37 16.76 -13.13 33.16
C GLN A 37 16.17 -14.11 32.13
N MET A 38 16.72 -14.16 30.91
CA MET A 38 16.37 -15.19 29.92
C MET A 38 16.72 -16.62 30.38
N HIS A 39 17.71 -16.81 31.25
CA HIS A 39 18.00 -18.11 31.85
C HIS A 39 16.94 -18.49 32.90
N GLN A 40 16.57 -17.56 33.80
CA GLN A 40 15.52 -17.76 34.81
C GLN A 40 14.15 -18.03 34.17
N ILE A 41 13.77 -17.28 33.14
CA ILE A 41 12.54 -17.50 32.37
C ILE A 41 12.55 -18.89 31.72
N ARG A 42 13.66 -19.29 31.10
CA ARG A 42 13.80 -20.64 30.53
C ARG A 42 13.79 -21.75 31.57
N VAL A 43 14.24 -21.51 32.80
CA VAL A 43 14.14 -22.48 33.91
C VAL A 43 12.70 -22.59 34.40
N SER A 44 12.01 -21.46 34.58
CA SER A 44 10.61 -21.40 35.04
C SER A 44 9.62 -22.01 34.03
N LEU A 45 9.95 -21.98 32.75
CA LEU A 45 9.17 -22.61 31.67
C LEU A 45 9.54 -24.08 31.41
N ARG A 46 10.57 -24.67 32.06
CA ARG A 46 10.91 -26.10 31.84
C ARG A 46 9.73 -27.00 32.22
N GLY A 47 9.31 -27.83 31.27
CA GLY A 47 8.19 -28.75 31.43
C GLY A 47 6.80 -28.11 31.21
N LYS A 48 6.73 -26.78 31.04
CA LYS A 48 5.49 -26.04 30.73
C LYS A 48 5.50 -25.37 29.34
N GLY A 49 6.68 -25.11 28.76
CA GLY A 49 6.79 -24.56 27.40
C GLY A 49 8.22 -24.46 26.89
N VAL A 50 8.38 -24.28 25.58
CA VAL A 50 9.69 -24.17 24.91
C VAL A 50 9.87 -22.77 24.33
N VAL A 51 10.87 -22.04 24.83
CA VAL A 51 11.26 -20.72 24.29
C VAL A 51 12.25 -20.89 23.14
N LEU A 52 11.89 -20.42 21.95
CA LEU A 52 12.75 -20.33 20.78
C LEU A 52 12.99 -18.87 20.38
N MET A 53 14.26 -18.49 20.29
CA MET A 53 14.69 -17.17 19.79
C MET A 53 15.42 -17.37 18.46
N GLY A 54 15.15 -16.49 17.48
CA GLY A 54 15.85 -16.51 16.19
C GLY A 54 15.82 -15.15 15.51
N LYS A 55 16.75 -14.89 14.59
CA LYS A 55 16.74 -13.65 13.80
C LYS A 55 15.48 -13.62 12.93
N ASN A 56 14.76 -12.50 12.90
CA ASN A 56 13.50 -12.36 12.13
C ASN A 56 13.58 -12.88 10.69
N THR A 57 14.67 -12.60 9.98
CA THR A 57 14.90 -13.09 8.60
C THR A 57 15.01 -14.61 8.52
N MET A 58 15.56 -15.27 9.53
CA MET A 58 15.63 -16.73 9.64
C MET A 58 14.26 -17.32 9.93
N VAL A 59 13.52 -16.74 10.89
CA VAL A 59 12.17 -17.21 11.26
C VAL A 59 11.18 -17.05 10.12
N ARG A 60 11.10 -15.87 9.49
CA ARG A 60 10.22 -15.63 8.33
C ARG A 60 10.55 -16.59 7.18
N ARG A 61 11.83 -16.89 6.94
CA ARG A 61 12.25 -17.89 5.93
C ARG A 61 11.78 -19.31 6.28
N ALA A 62 11.90 -19.71 7.54
CA ALA A 62 11.40 -21.00 8.01
C ALA A 62 9.89 -21.11 7.82
N LEU A 63 9.12 -20.15 8.34
CA LEU A 63 7.66 -20.12 8.22
C LEU A 63 7.22 -20.13 6.76
N ARG A 64 7.80 -19.28 5.90
CA ARG A 64 7.53 -19.28 4.44
C ARG A 64 7.81 -20.63 3.76
N SER A 65 8.82 -21.38 4.22
CA SER A 65 9.12 -22.74 3.69
C SER A 65 8.18 -23.84 4.20
N ILE A 66 7.28 -23.52 5.14
CA ILE A 66 6.32 -24.43 5.77
C ILE A 66 4.88 -24.11 5.33
N LEU A 67 4.61 -22.92 4.77
CA LEU A 67 3.27 -22.50 4.34
C LEU A 67 2.60 -23.42 3.31
N SER A 68 3.38 -24.12 2.49
CA SER A 68 2.86 -25.12 1.53
C SER A 68 2.29 -26.36 2.21
N GLU A 69 2.74 -26.66 3.43
CA GLU A 69 2.28 -27.78 4.26
C GLU A 69 1.23 -27.32 5.30
N TYR A 70 1.35 -26.10 5.82
CA TYR A 70 0.51 -25.56 6.91
C TYR A 70 0.17 -24.06 6.69
N PRO A 71 -0.90 -23.74 5.93
CA PRO A 71 -1.28 -22.36 5.61
C PRO A 71 -1.64 -21.49 6.82
N GLN A 72 -2.11 -22.10 7.92
CA GLN A 72 -2.57 -21.38 9.11
C GLN A 72 -1.51 -20.48 9.76
N PHE A 73 -0.22 -20.81 9.59
CA PHE A 73 0.88 -20.02 10.14
C PHE A 73 1.21 -18.77 9.31
N GLU A 74 0.59 -18.55 8.15
CA GLU A 74 0.73 -17.30 7.38
C GLU A 74 0.33 -16.09 8.22
N LYS A 75 -0.74 -16.23 9.02
CA LYS A 75 -1.25 -15.20 9.93
C LYS A 75 -0.20 -14.69 10.93
N LEU A 76 0.84 -15.47 11.24
CA LEU A 76 1.93 -15.07 12.14
C LEU A 76 2.93 -14.10 11.48
N LEU A 77 3.12 -14.16 10.16
CA LEU A 77 4.17 -13.42 9.44
C LEU A 77 4.12 -11.89 9.62
N PRO A 78 2.95 -11.20 9.61
CA PRO A 78 2.87 -9.76 9.83
C PRO A 78 3.45 -9.33 11.18
N TYR A 79 3.28 -10.17 12.21
CA TYR A 79 3.67 -9.89 13.58
C TYR A 79 5.15 -10.16 13.87
N VAL A 80 5.92 -10.82 12.99
CA VAL A 80 7.36 -11.08 13.19
C VAL A 80 8.21 -9.83 12.87
N ARG A 81 8.07 -8.76 13.65
CA ARG A 81 8.77 -7.46 13.53
C ARG A 81 9.31 -7.03 14.92
N GLY A 82 10.54 -6.51 15.02
CA GLY A 82 11.17 -6.17 16.32
C GLY A 82 11.93 -7.33 16.97
N ASN A 83 12.21 -7.28 18.28
CA ASN A 83 12.98 -8.30 19.01
C ASN A 83 12.09 -9.45 19.51
N ILE A 84 11.60 -10.27 18.57
CA ILE A 84 10.57 -11.28 18.89
C ILE A 84 11.15 -12.67 19.17
N GLY A 85 10.58 -13.31 20.19
CA GLY A 85 10.69 -14.73 20.49
C GLY A 85 9.36 -15.47 20.32
N PHE A 86 9.43 -16.79 20.35
CA PHE A 86 8.29 -17.71 20.31
C PHE A 86 8.33 -18.58 21.56
N VAL A 87 7.18 -18.70 22.25
CA VAL A 87 7.02 -19.67 23.33
C VAL A 87 5.93 -20.66 22.92
N PHE A 88 6.34 -21.91 22.73
CA PHE A 88 5.45 -23.02 22.36
C PHE A 88 4.94 -23.70 23.63
N THR A 89 3.64 -23.98 23.72
CA THR A 89 3.02 -24.62 24.89
C THR A 89 1.82 -25.49 24.52
N ASP A 90 1.53 -26.44 25.41
CA ASP A 90 0.39 -27.36 25.48
C ASP A 90 -0.41 -27.21 26.79
N ASN A 91 0.01 -26.29 27.67
CA ASN A 91 -0.60 -25.98 28.96
C ASN A 91 -1.53 -24.75 28.88
N ASP A 92 -2.32 -24.52 29.95
CA ASP A 92 -3.25 -23.38 30.06
C ASP A 92 -2.59 -22.04 29.71
N LEU A 93 -3.23 -21.31 28.78
CA LEU A 93 -2.73 -20.06 28.24
C LEU A 93 -2.62 -18.95 29.29
N LYS A 94 -3.47 -18.97 30.32
CA LYS A 94 -3.49 -17.99 31.41
C LYS A 94 -2.30 -18.17 32.35
N ASP A 95 -2.10 -19.40 32.82
CA ASP A 95 -0.93 -19.81 33.62
C ASP A 95 0.40 -19.46 32.95
N ILE A 96 0.52 -19.74 31.65
CA ILE A 96 1.75 -19.48 30.88
C ILE A 96 1.98 -17.98 30.70
N ARG A 97 0.92 -17.21 30.42
CA ARG A 97 1.00 -15.75 30.34
C ARG A 97 1.47 -15.16 31.67
N ASP A 98 0.87 -15.57 32.78
CA ASP A 98 1.21 -15.06 34.10
C ASP A 98 2.67 -15.40 34.48
N LEU A 99 3.15 -16.60 34.17
CA LEU A 99 4.56 -16.99 34.34
C LEU A 99 5.52 -16.16 33.48
N ILE A 100 5.14 -15.81 32.24
CA ILE A 100 5.93 -14.93 31.36
C ILE A 100 5.98 -13.50 31.93
N VAL A 101 4.83 -12.98 32.38
CA VAL A 101 4.65 -11.60 32.84
C VAL A 101 5.21 -11.38 34.26
N ALA A 102 5.26 -12.41 35.11
CA ALA A 102 5.82 -12.36 36.46
C ALA A 102 7.34 -12.11 36.49
N ASN A 103 8.07 -12.52 35.44
CA ASN A 103 9.54 -12.41 35.37
C ASN A 103 10.04 -11.01 34.94
N LYS A 104 9.51 -9.96 35.56
CA LYS A 104 9.94 -8.57 35.38
C LYS A 104 11.07 -8.21 36.33
N VAL A 105 12.13 -7.58 35.80
CA VAL A 105 13.25 -7.08 36.60
C VAL A 105 13.20 -5.55 36.60
N ALA A 106 13.26 -4.96 37.81
CA ALA A 106 13.39 -3.52 37.99
C ALA A 106 14.78 -3.07 37.51
N ALA A 107 14.81 -2.00 36.71
CA ALA A 107 16.00 -1.51 36.07
C ALA A 107 16.19 0.01 36.25
N PRO A 108 17.45 0.48 36.33
CA PRO A 108 17.77 1.89 36.44
C PRO A 108 17.34 2.67 35.20
N ALA A 109 16.83 3.90 35.41
CA ALA A 109 16.53 4.81 34.32
C ALA A 109 17.83 5.22 33.60
N ARG A 110 17.83 5.11 32.27
CA ARG A 110 18.97 5.50 31.41
C ARG A 110 18.67 6.82 30.70
N ALA A 111 19.68 7.68 30.61
CA ALA A 111 19.60 8.92 29.85
C ALA A 111 19.23 8.63 28.37
N GLY A 112 18.26 9.36 27.84
CA GLY A 112 17.74 9.20 26.48
C GLY A 112 16.67 8.12 26.29
N ALA A 113 16.39 7.28 27.30
CA ALA A 113 15.31 6.29 27.23
C ALA A 113 13.93 6.97 27.27
N LEU A 114 12.94 6.38 26.59
CA LEU A 114 11.53 6.77 26.72
C LEU A 114 10.96 6.23 28.04
N ALA A 115 10.31 7.11 28.81
CA ALA A 115 9.69 6.75 30.06
C ALA A 115 8.37 6.00 29.85
N THR A 116 8.24 4.80 30.42
CA THR A 116 7.03 3.98 30.31
C THR A 116 5.99 4.29 31.39
N VAL A 117 6.39 4.94 32.49
CA VAL A 117 5.56 5.31 33.64
C VAL A 117 5.98 6.68 34.17
N ASP A 118 5.04 7.37 34.83
CA ASP A 118 5.35 8.57 35.62
C ASP A 118 6.22 8.19 36.83
N VAL A 119 7.30 8.94 37.06
CA VAL A 119 8.24 8.67 38.15
C VAL A 119 8.24 9.83 39.14
N THR A 120 7.80 9.52 40.36
CA THR A 120 7.74 10.48 41.48
C THR A 120 8.73 10.07 42.55
N VAL A 121 9.52 11.03 43.02
CA VAL A 121 10.42 10.84 44.17
C VAL A 121 9.66 11.27 45.43
N PRO A 122 9.49 10.38 46.44
CA PRO A 122 8.75 10.71 47.65
C PRO A 122 9.55 11.63 48.59
N ALA A 123 8.84 12.42 49.39
CA ALA A 123 9.40 13.21 50.47
C ALA A 123 10.07 12.33 51.54
N GLY A 124 11.22 12.76 52.06
CA GLY A 124 11.96 12.02 53.07
C GLY A 124 13.48 12.23 53.03
N ASN A 125 14.17 11.60 53.98
CA ASN A 125 15.62 11.70 54.11
C ASN A 125 16.34 10.80 53.09
N THR A 126 17.15 11.42 52.22
CA THR A 126 17.88 10.73 51.15
C THR A 126 19.19 10.08 51.60
N GLY A 127 19.65 10.36 52.83
CA GLY A 127 20.92 9.87 53.35
C GLY A 127 22.18 10.47 52.71
N MET A 128 22.05 11.40 51.75
CA MET A 128 23.19 11.99 51.02
C MET A 128 23.84 13.15 51.79
N GLU A 129 25.16 13.30 51.61
CA GLU A 129 25.95 14.40 52.19
C GLU A 129 25.52 15.78 51.68
N PRO A 130 25.63 16.86 52.49
CA PRO A 130 25.13 18.20 52.14
C PRO A 130 25.81 18.85 50.92
N GLY A 131 26.96 18.35 50.48
CA GLY A 131 27.69 18.87 49.32
C GLY A 131 26.97 18.69 47.98
N LYS A 132 25.93 17.84 47.91
CA LYS A 132 25.15 17.58 46.68
C LYS A 132 23.87 18.43 46.53
N THR A 133 23.58 19.36 47.45
CA THR A 133 22.35 20.17 47.44
C THR A 133 22.15 20.96 46.14
N SER A 134 23.22 21.44 45.51
CA SER A 134 23.19 22.13 44.23
C SER A 134 22.60 21.30 43.09
N PHE A 135 22.78 19.98 43.11
CA PHE A 135 22.23 19.06 42.10
C PHE A 135 20.70 18.92 42.23
N PHE A 136 20.19 18.84 43.46
CA PHE A 136 18.74 18.81 43.70
C PHE A 136 18.07 20.15 43.37
N GLN A 137 18.74 21.28 43.66
CA GLN A 137 18.27 22.62 43.29
C GLN A 137 18.20 22.81 41.77
N ALA A 138 19.19 22.31 41.02
CA ALA A 138 19.19 22.37 39.55
C ALA A 138 18.03 21.57 38.90
N LEU A 139 17.53 20.55 39.60
CA LEU A 139 16.34 19.76 39.20
C LEU A 139 15.01 20.31 39.76
N GLY A 140 15.03 21.47 40.44
CA GLY A 140 13.83 22.10 40.99
C GLY A 140 13.23 21.38 42.21
N ILE A 141 13.97 20.47 42.85
CA ILE A 141 13.48 19.67 43.99
C ILE A 141 13.71 20.44 45.31
N PRO A 142 12.65 20.77 46.08
CA PRO A 142 12.79 21.48 47.34
C PRO A 142 13.40 20.56 48.40
N THR A 143 14.59 20.94 48.89
CA THR A 143 15.37 20.16 49.86
C THR A 143 15.73 20.98 51.09
N LYS A 144 15.87 20.30 52.22
CA LYS A 144 16.29 20.85 53.51
C LYS A 144 17.43 19.99 54.06
N ILE A 145 18.38 20.59 54.78
CA ILE A 145 19.42 19.83 55.48
C ILE A 145 18.93 19.50 56.88
N ALA A 146 18.86 18.22 57.23
CA ALA A 146 18.45 17.74 58.53
C ALA A 146 19.42 16.65 59.02
N ARG A 147 19.92 16.78 60.25
CA ARG A 147 20.85 15.81 60.89
C ARG A 147 22.09 15.43 60.05
N GLY A 148 22.56 16.35 59.20
CA GLY A 148 23.74 16.14 58.36
C GLY A 148 23.48 15.48 57.01
N THR A 149 22.22 15.18 56.65
CA THR A 149 21.83 14.63 55.35
C THR A 149 20.78 15.48 54.64
N ILE A 150 20.61 15.28 53.33
CA ILE A 150 19.62 15.99 52.50
C ILE A 150 18.23 15.33 52.65
N GLU A 151 17.22 16.11 53.01
CA GLU A 151 15.81 15.71 53.16
C GLU A 151 14.96 16.41 52.10
N ILE A 152 14.16 15.66 51.34
CA ILE A 152 13.22 16.18 50.33
C ILE A 152 11.92 16.58 51.03
N VAL A 153 11.46 17.81 50.79
CA VAL A 153 10.35 18.44 51.54
C VAL A 153 8.96 17.98 51.06
N SER A 154 8.82 17.65 49.79
CA SER A 154 7.55 17.25 49.17
C SER A 154 7.80 16.29 48.01
N ASP A 155 6.83 15.44 47.70
CA ASP A 155 6.87 14.55 46.54
C ASP A 155 7.02 15.37 45.25
N VAL A 156 7.99 15.02 44.40
CA VAL A 156 8.21 15.68 43.09
C VAL A 156 8.19 14.65 41.97
N ARG A 157 7.36 14.89 40.96
CA ARG A 157 7.35 14.12 39.71
C ARG A 157 8.54 14.55 38.84
N VAL A 158 9.50 13.66 38.68
CA VAL A 158 10.77 13.91 37.97
C VAL A 158 10.68 13.51 36.49
N VAL A 159 9.87 12.52 36.16
CA VAL A 159 9.70 12.01 34.78
C VAL A 159 8.22 11.79 34.49
N VAL A 160 7.78 12.15 33.28
CA VAL A 160 6.42 11.92 32.76
C VAL A 160 6.45 10.82 31.69
N ALA A 161 5.49 9.91 31.71
CA ALA A 161 5.33 8.86 30.72
C ALA A 161 5.29 9.44 29.29
N GLY A 162 5.96 8.77 28.35
CA GLY A 162 6.08 9.23 26.95
C GLY A 162 7.16 10.30 26.71
N THR A 163 7.80 10.85 27.75
CA THR A 163 8.95 11.77 27.58
C THR A 163 10.29 11.03 27.61
N ARG A 164 11.35 11.64 27.04
CA ARG A 164 12.71 11.10 27.13
C ARG A 164 13.33 11.49 28.48
N VAL A 165 13.87 10.52 29.22
CA VAL A 165 14.58 10.76 30.48
C VAL A 165 15.87 11.53 30.21
N GLY A 166 16.04 12.70 30.83
CA GLY A 166 17.28 13.47 30.71
C GLY A 166 18.45 12.87 31.52
N PRO A 167 19.69 13.35 31.31
CA PRO A 167 20.86 12.82 32.00
C PRO A 167 20.84 13.04 33.51
N SER A 168 20.28 14.16 33.96
CA SER A 168 20.24 14.55 35.37
C SER A 168 19.18 13.75 36.15
N GLU A 169 18.03 13.51 35.54
CA GLU A 169 16.92 12.71 36.06
C GLU A 169 17.33 11.24 36.19
N ALA A 170 17.95 10.67 35.15
CA ALA A 170 18.53 9.33 35.19
C ALA A 170 19.58 9.20 36.32
N THR A 171 20.45 10.20 36.47
CA THR A 171 21.48 10.22 37.52
C THR A 171 20.88 10.32 38.92
N LEU A 172 19.84 11.14 39.11
CA LEU A 172 19.11 11.27 40.38
C LEU A 172 18.46 9.95 40.80
N LEU A 173 17.73 9.31 39.89
CA LEU A 173 17.04 8.05 40.16
C LEU A 173 18.03 6.94 40.54
N ASN A 174 19.19 6.90 39.88
CA ASN A 174 20.28 5.99 40.23
C ASN A 174 20.90 6.30 41.60
N MET A 175 21.09 7.57 41.97
CA MET A 175 21.61 7.93 43.30
C MET A 175 20.62 7.64 44.44
N LEU A 176 19.31 7.71 44.18
CA LEU A 176 18.26 7.35 45.14
C LEU A 176 17.95 5.84 45.14
N ASN A 177 18.63 5.05 44.30
CA ASN A 177 18.38 3.63 44.09
C ASN A 177 16.92 3.30 43.67
N ILE A 178 16.24 4.25 43.02
CA ILE A 178 14.88 4.10 42.48
C ILE A 178 15.01 3.58 41.05
N SER A 179 14.53 2.36 40.82
CA SER A 179 14.53 1.69 39.50
C SER A 179 13.10 1.61 38.95
N PRO A 180 12.59 2.66 38.27
CA PRO A 180 11.18 2.77 37.93
C PRO A 180 10.75 1.93 36.71
N PHE A 181 11.70 1.48 35.89
CA PHE A 181 11.39 0.75 34.67
C PHE A 181 11.48 -0.75 34.89
N THR A 182 10.41 -1.47 34.62
CA THR A 182 10.43 -2.94 34.58
C THR A 182 10.73 -3.40 33.15
N TYR A 183 11.88 -4.03 32.92
CA TYR A 183 12.13 -4.77 31.68
C TYR A 183 11.83 -6.25 31.87
N GLY A 184 11.14 -6.84 30.90
CA GLY A 184 10.65 -8.21 30.93
C GLY A 184 10.01 -8.57 29.61
N MET A 185 9.71 -9.86 29.42
CA MET A 185 9.06 -10.33 28.20
C MET A 185 7.60 -9.89 28.19
N THR A 186 7.15 -9.28 27.09
CA THR A 186 5.74 -8.89 26.90
C THR A 186 5.11 -9.73 25.82
N VAL A 187 3.89 -10.24 26.05
CA VAL A 187 3.13 -10.96 25.03
C VAL A 187 2.54 -9.94 24.05
N ILE A 188 2.80 -10.11 22.76
CA ILE A 188 2.27 -9.26 21.69
C ILE A 188 0.97 -9.87 21.13
N GLN A 189 1.03 -11.16 20.79
CA GLN A 189 -0.06 -11.93 20.19
C GLN A 189 0.00 -13.38 20.66
N ILE A 190 -1.15 -14.04 20.67
CA ILE A 190 -1.29 -15.46 21.00
C ILE A 190 -1.89 -16.15 19.80
N PHE A 191 -1.22 -17.17 19.28
CA PHE A 191 -1.75 -18.06 18.27
C PHE A 191 -2.25 -19.34 18.93
N ASP A 192 -3.50 -19.69 18.68
CA ASP A 192 -4.07 -20.96 19.11
C ASP A 192 -5.00 -21.51 18.03
N SER A 193 -4.89 -22.82 17.76
CA SER A 193 -5.81 -23.57 16.89
C SER A 193 -6.10 -22.91 15.52
N GLY A 194 -5.10 -22.23 14.95
CA GLY A 194 -5.21 -21.56 13.64
C GLY A 194 -5.71 -20.11 13.68
N ASN A 195 -5.99 -19.56 14.85
CA ASN A 195 -6.43 -18.17 15.05
C ASN A 195 -5.40 -17.36 15.86
N ILE A 196 -5.50 -16.03 15.76
CA ILE A 196 -4.63 -15.10 16.50
C ILE A 196 -5.52 -14.17 17.32
N PHE A 197 -5.15 -14.01 18.59
CA PHE A 197 -5.85 -13.19 19.56
C PHE A 197 -4.86 -12.28 20.29
N SER A 198 -5.30 -11.05 20.59
CA SER A 198 -4.56 -10.15 21.47
C SER A 198 -4.56 -10.70 22.90
N PRO A 199 -3.51 -10.44 23.70
CA PRO A 199 -3.44 -10.93 25.08
C PRO A 199 -4.62 -10.47 25.96
N SER A 200 -5.28 -9.36 25.61
CA SER A 200 -6.48 -8.86 26.28
C SER A 200 -7.69 -9.80 26.21
N VAL A 201 -7.74 -10.76 25.28
CA VAL A 201 -8.85 -11.72 25.17
C VAL A 201 -8.85 -12.72 26.32
N LEU A 202 -7.68 -13.04 26.89
CA LEU A 202 -7.55 -13.90 28.07
C LEU A 202 -7.89 -13.19 29.41
N ASP A 203 -8.09 -11.87 29.37
CA ASP A 203 -8.51 -11.07 30.54
C ASP A 203 -10.04 -10.96 30.66
N ILE A 204 -10.80 -11.48 29.68
CA ILE A 204 -12.26 -11.43 29.68
C ILE A 204 -12.78 -12.41 30.72
N ASP A 205 -13.46 -11.89 31.74
CA ASP A 205 -14.15 -12.69 32.76
C ASP A 205 -15.56 -13.09 32.28
N GLU A 206 -16.09 -14.21 32.78
CA GLU A 206 -17.45 -14.67 32.45
C GLU A 206 -18.49 -13.62 32.86
N GLN A 207 -18.24 -12.92 33.96
CA GLN A 207 -19.04 -11.80 34.46
C GLN A 207 -19.17 -10.67 33.40
N GLU A 208 -18.09 -10.31 32.70
CA GLU A 208 -18.11 -9.23 31.71
C GLU A 208 -18.87 -9.64 30.43
N LEU A 209 -18.78 -10.91 30.04
CA LEU A 209 -19.58 -11.45 28.93
C LEU A 209 -21.08 -11.40 29.23
N VAL A 210 -21.48 -11.79 30.45
CA VAL A 210 -22.87 -11.70 30.92
C VAL A 210 -23.34 -10.24 30.93
N ASP A 211 -22.55 -9.30 31.46
CA ASP A 211 -22.91 -7.88 31.49
C ASP A 211 -23.07 -7.26 30.09
N ARG A 212 -22.17 -7.60 29.15
CA ARG A 212 -22.30 -7.16 27.75
C ARG A 212 -23.53 -7.76 27.06
N PHE A 213 -23.83 -9.03 27.31
CA PHE A 213 -25.03 -9.69 26.78
C PHE A 213 -26.31 -9.05 27.33
N LEU A 214 -26.37 -8.80 28.64
CA LEU A 214 -27.47 -8.07 29.30
C LEU A 214 -27.60 -6.63 28.78
N SER A 215 -26.49 -5.95 28.48
CA SER A 215 -26.50 -4.63 27.82
C SER A 215 -27.08 -4.68 26.42
N GLY A 216 -26.78 -5.73 25.64
CA GLY A 216 -27.41 -6.00 24.35
C GLY A 216 -28.93 -6.16 24.47
N ILE A 217 -29.39 -7.00 25.41
CA ILE A 217 -30.82 -7.21 25.68
C ILE A 217 -31.52 -5.90 26.10
N LYS A 218 -30.92 -5.12 27.02
CA LYS A 218 -31.44 -3.80 27.43
C LYS A 218 -31.58 -2.85 26.23
N THR A 219 -30.62 -2.86 25.31
CA THR A 219 -30.64 -2.03 24.09
C THR A 219 -31.75 -2.46 23.14
N ILE A 220 -31.93 -3.76 22.91
CA ILE A 220 -33.02 -4.31 22.08
C ILE A 220 -34.40 -4.01 22.69
N ALA A 221 -34.54 -4.11 24.01
CA ALA A 221 -35.76 -3.75 24.74
C ALA A 221 -36.08 -2.25 24.61
N ALA A 222 -35.07 -1.38 24.73
CA ALA A 222 -35.22 0.07 24.56
C ALA A 222 -35.63 0.46 23.13
N ILE A 223 -35.03 -0.16 22.11
CA ILE A 223 -35.40 0.05 20.70
C ILE A 223 -36.84 -0.44 20.45
N SER A 224 -37.21 -1.62 20.96
CA SER A 224 -38.58 -2.15 20.86
C SER A 224 -39.61 -1.22 21.50
N LEU A 225 -39.28 -0.64 22.66
CA LEU A 225 -40.12 0.34 23.37
C LEU A 225 -40.29 1.64 22.56
N ALA A 226 -39.20 2.17 21.98
CA ALA A 226 -39.21 3.39 21.18
C ALA A 226 -40.01 3.23 19.87
N LEU A 227 -39.91 2.07 19.22
CA LEU A 227 -40.66 1.71 18.02
C LEU A 227 -42.12 1.31 18.29
N LYS A 228 -42.55 1.27 19.57
CA LYS A 228 -43.88 0.82 20.02
C LYS A 228 -44.24 -0.61 19.57
N TYR A 229 -43.23 -1.46 19.37
CA TYR A 229 -43.44 -2.85 18.97
C TYR A 229 -43.40 -3.77 20.20
N PRO A 230 -44.49 -4.51 20.50
CA PRO A 230 -44.54 -5.36 21.69
C PRO A 230 -43.68 -6.61 21.49
N THR A 231 -42.64 -6.75 22.31
CA THR A 231 -41.80 -7.95 22.42
C THR A 231 -41.84 -8.44 23.86
N ILE A 232 -41.49 -9.70 24.11
CA ILE A 232 -41.52 -10.30 25.46
C ILE A 232 -40.72 -9.44 26.47
N ALA A 233 -39.63 -8.81 26.03
CA ALA A 233 -38.82 -7.92 26.84
C ALA A 233 -39.39 -6.50 27.00
N SER A 234 -40.27 -6.00 26.11
CA SER A 234 -40.82 -4.64 26.18
C SER A 234 -42.20 -4.54 26.85
N VAL A 235 -43.01 -5.60 26.83
CA VAL A 235 -44.40 -5.61 27.34
C VAL A 235 -44.50 -5.19 28.81
N SER A 236 -43.61 -5.69 29.67
CA SER A 236 -43.57 -5.33 31.10
C SER A 236 -43.33 -3.82 31.31
N HIS A 237 -42.38 -3.24 30.57
CA HIS A 237 -42.08 -1.81 30.60
C HIS A 237 -43.23 -0.95 30.03
N VAL A 238 -43.93 -1.42 29.00
CA VAL A 238 -45.13 -0.74 28.46
C VAL A 238 -46.25 -0.70 29.50
N LEU A 239 -46.54 -1.83 30.16
CA LEU A 239 -47.56 -1.91 31.22
C LEU A 239 -47.22 -1.01 32.42
N VAL A 240 -45.96 -1.01 32.87
CA VAL A 240 -45.50 -0.12 33.95
C VAL A 240 -45.62 1.37 33.56
N ASN A 241 -45.29 1.74 32.33
CA ASN A 241 -45.43 3.12 31.87
C ASN A 241 -46.91 3.53 31.69
N ALA A 242 -47.78 2.63 31.22
CA ALA A 242 -49.21 2.87 31.18
C ALA A 242 -49.79 3.09 32.59
N TYR A 243 -49.36 2.28 33.56
CA TYR A 243 -49.75 2.44 34.96
C TYR A 243 -49.25 3.76 35.59
N LYS A 244 -48.00 4.16 35.30
CA LYS A 244 -47.48 5.49 35.69
C LYS A 244 -48.28 6.64 35.08
N ASN A 245 -48.70 6.51 33.82
CA ASN A 245 -49.55 7.52 33.18
C ASN A 245 -50.95 7.59 33.81
N LEU A 246 -51.54 6.45 34.19
CA LEU A 246 -52.80 6.41 34.95
C LEU A 246 -52.67 7.02 36.35
N LEU A 247 -51.56 6.77 37.05
CA LEU A 247 -51.23 7.43 38.31
C LEU A 247 -51.09 8.96 38.13
N ALA A 248 -50.36 9.41 37.11
CA ALA A 248 -50.20 10.84 36.81
C ALA A 248 -51.54 11.52 36.47
N LEU A 249 -52.41 10.83 35.71
CA LEU A 249 -53.76 11.33 35.39
C LEU A 249 -54.65 11.39 36.64
N SER A 250 -54.57 10.39 37.52
CA SER A 250 -55.27 10.38 38.81
C SER A 250 -54.73 11.45 39.77
N LEU A 251 -53.44 11.79 39.74
CA LEU A 251 -52.88 12.92 40.49
C LEU A 251 -53.36 14.28 39.96
N ALA A 252 -53.52 14.42 38.65
CA ALA A 252 -54.02 15.64 38.00
C ALA A 252 -55.55 15.82 38.05
N THR A 253 -56.30 14.84 38.59
CA THR A 253 -57.77 14.85 38.63
C THR A 253 -58.31 14.40 39.99
N GLU A 254 -59.60 14.59 40.24
CA GLU A 254 -60.24 14.15 41.49
C GLU A 254 -60.48 12.63 41.55
N TYR A 255 -60.31 11.90 40.44
CA TYR A 255 -60.56 10.46 40.37
C TYR A 255 -59.47 9.67 41.11
N THR A 256 -59.86 8.70 41.95
CA THR A 256 -58.95 7.80 42.69
C THR A 256 -59.22 6.33 42.40
N PHE A 257 -58.23 5.49 42.71
CA PHE A 257 -58.28 4.03 42.70
C PHE A 257 -57.21 3.50 43.67
N ASP A 258 -57.33 2.27 44.16
CA ASP A 258 -56.54 1.67 45.26
C ASP A 258 -55.01 1.90 45.18
N GLY A 259 -54.45 1.96 43.96
CA GLY A 259 -53.02 2.21 43.73
C GLY A 259 -52.61 3.69 43.79
N ALA A 260 -53.52 4.60 43.46
CA ALA A 260 -53.31 6.04 43.49
C ALA A 260 -53.51 6.65 44.89
N GLU A 261 -54.35 6.05 45.72
CA GLU A 261 -54.64 6.55 47.08
C GLU A 261 -53.37 6.60 47.94
N LYS A 262 -52.58 5.52 47.95
CA LYS A 262 -51.27 5.48 48.65
C LYS A 262 -50.29 6.55 48.17
N VAL A 263 -50.34 6.94 46.89
CA VAL A 263 -49.47 7.98 46.32
C VAL A 263 -49.98 9.38 46.66
N LYS A 264 -51.29 9.59 46.71
CA LYS A 264 -51.91 10.84 47.19
C LYS A 264 -51.67 11.03 48.70
N GLU A 265 -51.77 9.98 49.51
CA GLU A 265 -51.43 10.03 50.94
C GLU A 265 -49.94 10.35 51.17
N TYR A 266 -49.03 9.72 50.41
CA TYR A 266 -47.59 9.99 50.49
C TYR A 266 -47.26 11.46 50.13
N LEU A 267 -47.92 12.04 49.14
CA LEU A 267 -47.77 13.44 48.77
C LEU A 267 -48.42 14.40 49.78
N ALA A 268 -49.50 14.00 50.44
CA ALA A 268 -50.20 14.80 51.44
C ALA A 268 -49.48 14.83 52.79
N ASN A 269 -48.72 13.78 53.14
CA ASN A 269 -47.98 13.72 54.41
C ASN A 269 -46.61 13.03 54.28
N PRO A 270 -45.60 13.70 53.69
CA PRO A 270 -44.30 13.09 53.38
C PRO A 270 -43.50 12.60 54.58
N GLU A 271 -43.70 13.21 55.76
CA GLU A 271 -42.95 12.86 56.98
C GLU A 271 -43.35 11.50 57.56
N ALA A 272 -44.59 11.04 57.33
CA ALA A 272 -45.09 9.77 57.84
C ALA A 272 -44.40 8.54 57.21
N PHE A 273 -43.77 8.69 56.05
CA PHE A 273 -43.06 7.63 55.33
C PHE A 273 -41.54 7.73 55.41
N ALA A 274 -40.99 8.73 56.12
CA ALA A 274 -39.55 8.96 56.23
C ALA A 274 -38.79 7.92 57.11
N VAL A 275 -39.51 7.04 57.83
CA VAL A 275 -38.93 6.07 58.78
C VAL A 275 -39.19 4.61 58.34
N ALA A 276 -38.73 4.27 57.13
CA ALA A 276 -38.72 2.89 56.64
C ALA A 276 -37.63 2.63 55.58
N ALA A 277 -36.37 2.92 55.91
CA ALA A 277 -35.22 2.48 55.12
C ALA A 277 -34.38 1.46 55.92
N PRO A 278 -34.64 0.15 55.80
CA PRO A 278 -33.72 -0.86 56.29
C PRO A 278 -32.44 -0.82 55.47
N VAL A 279 -31.31 -0.81 56.17
CA VAL A 279 -29.97 -0.93 55.59
C VAL A 279 -29.87 -2.24 54.80
N ALA A 280 -29.34 -2.18 53.58
CA ALA A 280 -29.03 -3.38 52.80
C ALA A 280 -27.80 -4.09 53.42
N THR A 281 -28.05 -4.96 54.40
CA THR A 281 -27.06 -5.93 54.89
C THR A 281 -26.87 -7.05 53.87
N GLU A 282 -25.64 -7.55 53.78
CA GLU A 282 -25.24 -8.66 52.91
C GLU A 282 -26.16 -9.88 53.08
N ALA A 283 -26.74 -10.35 51.97
CA ALA A 283 -27.44 -11.63 51.93
C ALA A 283 -26.43 -12.72 51.56
N ALA A 284 -26.09 -13.54 52.54
CA ALA A 284 -25.22 -14.70 52.34
C ALA A 284 -25.86 -15.73 51.40
N SER A 285 -24.99 -16.54 50.78
CA SER A 285 -25.38 -17.76 50.08
C SER A 285 -26.09 -18.74 51.04
N ASP A 286 -27.32 -19.13 50.71
CA ASP A 286 -27.84 -20.41 51.15
C ASP A 286 -28.85 -20.96 50.13
N ALA A 287 -28.69 -22.23 49.78
CA ALA A 287 -29.50 -22.91 48.75
C ALA A 287 -30.37 -23.99 49.40
N PRO A 288 -31.63 -24.13 48.96
CA PRO A 288 -32.35 -25.40 49.09
C PRO A 288 -32.42 -26.16 47.75
N LYS A 289 -32.21 -27.47 47.83
CA LYS A 289 -32.39 -28.42 46.72
C LYS A 289 -33.87 -28.65 46.38
N ALA A 290 -34.13 -28.97 45.11
CA ALA A 290 -35.19 -29.87 44.65
C ALA A 290 -34.62 -30.58 43.40
N GLU A 291 -34.18 -31.84 43.50
CA GLU A 291 -34.99 -33.07 43.38
C GLU A 291 -35.54 -33.34 41.97
N GLU A 292 -35.04 -34.42 41.38
CA GLU A 292 -35.41 -34.97 40.07
C GLU A 292 -36.78 -35.65 40.13
N LYS A 293 -37.46 -35.71 38.97
CA LYS A 293 -38.36 -36.81 38.64
C LYS A 293 -38.31 -37.13 37.15
N GLU A 294 -38.31 -38.42 36.88
CA GLU A 294 -38.12 -39.05 35.57
C GLU A 294 -39.45 -39.23 34.79
N GLU A 295 -39.33 -39.94 33.65
CA GLU A 295 -40.37 -40.63 32.87
C GLU A 295 -41.23 -39.76 31.90
N GLU A 296 -41.52 -40.18 30.66
CA GLU A 296 -41.08 -41.36 29.88
C GLU A 296 -41.42 -41.21 28.36
N LYS A 297 -40.76 -42.01 27.51
CA LYS A 297 -41.20 -42.62 26.22
C LYS A 297 -41.64 -41.70 25.05
N GLU A 298 -41.07 -41.77 23.84
CA GLU A 298 -40.84 -42.87 22.85
C GLU A 298 -41.93 -42.93 21.74
N GLU A 299 -41.50 -43.48 20.59
CA GLU A 299 -42.25 -43.73 19.34
C GLU A 299 -42.59 -42.50 18.45
N SER A 300 -42.34 -42.51 17.13
CA SER A 300 -41.58 -43.48 16.31
C SER A 300 -41.11 -42.84 14.98
N ASP A 301 -40.19 -43.52 14.30
CA ASP A 301 -39.95 -43.43 12.85
C ASP A 301 -41.28 -43.61 12.05
N ASP A 302 -41.43 -43.26 10.77
CA ASP A 302 -40.55 -43.67 9.68
C ASP A 302 -40.83 -42.96 8.32
N ASP A 303 -39.87 -43.15 7.42
CA ASP A 303 -39.96 -43.22 5.95
C ASP A 303 -40.35 -42.06 4.99
N MET A 304 -39.45 -41.92 3.99
CA MET A 304 -39.56 -41.36 2.63
C MET A 304 -40.59 -42.17 1.77
N PRO A 305 -40.98 -41.81 0.50
CA PRO A 305 -40.14 -41.19 -0.54
C PRO A 305 -40.83 -40.35 -1.67
N SER A 306 -40.07 -40.13 -2.76
CA SER A 306 -40.48 -40.03 -4.17
C SER A 306 -41.09 -38.74 -4.76
N ASP A 307 -40.35 -38.13 -5.69
CA ASP A 307 -40.85 -37.54 -6.96
C ASP A 307 -41.54 -38.64 -7.81
N PRO A 308 -42.55 -38.35 -8.68
CA PRO A 308 -42.25 -37.63 -9.95
C PRO A 308 -43.41 -36.88 -10.66
N ASP A 309 -43.06 -36.24 -11.80
CA ASP A 309 -43.88 -35.91 -13.00
C ASP A 309 -45.13 -34.99 -12.86
N LEU A 310 -45.35 -33.98 -13.72
CA LEU A 310 -45.58 -34.13 -15.17
C LEU A 310 -45.36 -32.86 -16.01
N LEU A 311 -44.92 -33.12 -17.26
CA LEU A 311 -44.81 -32.26 -18.46
C LEU A 311 -46.22 -32.02 -19.10
N PRO A 312 -46.43 -31.58 -20.38
CA PRO A 312 -45.53 -31.12 -21.47
C PRO A 312 -45.99 -29.76 -22.13
N ILE A 313 -45.37 -29.17 -23.19
CA ILE A 313 -45.59 -29.52 -24.62
C ILE A 313 -44.74 -28.70 -25.63
N PHE A 314 -44.17 -29.43 -26.62
CA PHE A 314 -43.68 -29.16 -27.99
C PHE A 314 -42.54 -28.18 -28.41
N CYS A 315 -41.62 -28.80 -29.20
CA CYS A 315 -40.56 -28.25 -30.06
C CYS A 315 -41.11 -27.59 -31.36
N PHE A 316 -40.35 -26.82 -32.16
CA PHE A 316 -39.37 -27.34 -33.14
C PHE A 316 -38.49 -26.24 -33.81
N TRP A 317 -37.38 -26.66 -34.42
CA TRP A 317 -36.52 -25.87 -35.31
C TRP A 317 -37.18 -25.48 -36.65
N SER A 318 -36.82 -24.32 -37.24
CA SER A 318 -36.52 -24.13 -38.68
C SER A 318 -36.01 -22.71 -39.03
N LEU A 319 -35.19 -22.61 -40.08
CA LEU A 319 -34.68 -21.42 -40.81
C LEU A 319 -35.04 -21.59 -42.31
N PRO A 320 -34.81 -20.63 -43.25
CA PRO A 320 -34.77 -19.15 -43.21
C PRO A 320 -35.86 -18.61 -44.22
N PRO A 321 -35.66 -17.79 -45.31
CA PRO A 321 -34.78 -16.63 -45.62
C PRO A 321 -35.51 -15.39 -46.25
N VAL A 322 -34.72 -14.37 -46.65
CA VAL A 322 -34.93 -13.27 -47.67
C VAL A 322 -36.05 -12.20 -47.50
N PHE A 323 -35.93 -10.93 -47.93
CA PHE A 323 -34.91 -10.09 -48.65
C PHE A 323 -35.01 -8.63 -48.06
N SER A 324 -33.96 -7.89 -47.66
CA SER A 324 -33.12 -6.88 -48.38
C SER A 324 -33.89 -5.82 -49.24
N SER A 325 -33.54 -4.51 -49.36
CA SER A 325 -32.29 -3.73 -49.11
C SER A 325 -32.52 -2.19 -48.97
N LEU A 326 -31.41 -1.44 -48.84
CA LEU A 326 -31.14 0.02 -48.95
C LEU A 326 -30.81 0.71 -47.60
N LEU A 327 -29.76 1.55 -47.47
CA LEU A 327 -28.97 2.23 -48.50
C LEU A 327 -27.46 2.31 -48.16
N THR A 328 -26.62 2.15 -49.19
CA THR A 328 -25.15 2.21 -49.15
C THR A 328 -24.63 3.64 -49.21
N ALA A 329 -23.62 4.02 -48.40
CA ALA A 329 -22.83 5.23 -48.65
C ALA A 329 -21.39 5.16 -48.08
N ALA A 330 -20.42 5.25 -48.99
CA ALA A 330 -19.06 5.78 -48.77
C ALA A 330 -18.19 5.22 -47.61
N ALA A 331 -17.76 3.97 -47.72
CA ALA A 331 -16.45 3.56 -47.19
C ALA A 331 -15.35 4.02 -48.16
N ALA A 332 -14.81 5.23 -47.96
CA ALA A 332 -13.57 5.64 -48.62
C ALA A 332 -12.39 4.94 -47.94
N PRO A 333 -11.36 4.46 -48.68
CA PRO A 333 -10.15 3.97 -48.06
C PRO A 333 -9.44 5.15 -47.40
N ALA A 334 -9.55 5.26 -46.07
CA ALA A 334 -8.66 6.10 -45.30
C ALA A 334 -7.24 5.57 -45.54
N SER A 335 -6.41 6.37 -46.23
CA SER A 335 -5.03 6.00 -46.49
C SER A 335 -4.35 5.66 -45.18
N SER A 336 -3.69 4.48 -45.15
CA SER A 336 -2.76 4.15 -44.08
C SER A 336 -1.82 5.34 -43.89
N PRO A 337 -1.66 5.87 -42.66
CA PRO A 337 -0.68 6.91 -42.42
C PRO A 337 0.68 6.33 -42.81
N GLN A 338 1.27 6.86 -43.88
CA GLN A 338 2.59 6.44 -44.31
C GLN A 338 3.53 6.65 -43.13
N LEU A 339 4.13 5.56 -42.66
CA LEU A 339 5.30 5.62 -41.80
C LEU A 339 6.30 6.58 -42.48
N PRO A 340 6.93 7.51 -41.73
CA PRO A 340 8.02 8.30 -42.27
C PRO A 340 9.05 7.34 -42.92
N SER A 341 9.56 7.72 -44.08
CA SER A 341 10.34 6.86 -44.99
C SER A 341 11.43 6.05 -44.28
N GLU A 342 11.65 4.83 -44.76
CA GLU A 342 12.56 3.81 -44.18
C GLU A 342 14.06 4.15 -44.29
N ASP A 343 14.43 5.44 -44.42
CA ASP A 343 15.79 5.93 -44.61
C ASP A 343 16.51 6.23 -43.28
N MET A 344 16.49 5.28 -42.34
CA MET A 344 17.32 5.34 -41.11
C MET A 344 17.98 4.00 -40.79
N ALA A 345 18.40 3.25 -41.83
CA ALA A 345 19.35 2.15 -41.69
C ALA A 345 20.76 2.71 -41.38
N THR A 346 20.97 3.13 -40.13
CA THR A 346 22.30 3.38 -39.57
C THR A 346 22.82 2.11 -38.90
N GLU A 347 24.12 1.86 -39.03
CA GLU A 347 24.75 0.56 -38.79
C GLU A 347 24.55 0.02 -37.37
N GLY A 348 24.04 -1.21 -37.25
CA GLY A 348 24.36 -2.15 -36.15
C GLY A 348 24.03 -1.77 -34.69
N GLY A 349 23.33 -0.66 -34.45
CA GLY A 349 23.07 -0.15 -33.09
C GLY A 349 22.33 -1.13 -32.19
N HIS A 350 22.88 -1.38 -31.00
CA HIS A 350 22.29 -2.25 -29.97
C HIS A 350 21.57 -1.41 -28.90
N LEU A 351 20.26 -1.63 -28.74
CA LEU A 351 19.42 -0.92 -27.77
C LEU A 351 19.26 -1.76 -26.49
N ILE A 352 19.67 -1.22 -25.36
CA ILE A 352 19.49 -1.84 -24.04
C ILE A 352 18.42 -1.06 -23.32
N VAL A 353 17.29 -1.68 -22.99
CA VAL A 353 16.20 -1.05 -22.21
C VAL A 353 16.21 -1.59 -20.79
N ILE A 354 16.13 -0.70 -19.80
CA ILE A 354 16.26 -1.07 -18.40
C ILE A 354 15.08 -0.49 -17.63
N SER A 355 14.34 -1.36 -16.96
CA SER A 355 13.25 -0.97 -16.06
C SER A 355 13.25 -1.88 -14.84
N ASN A 356 12.66 -1.40 -13.74
CA ASN A 356 12.61 -2.17 -12.50
C ASN A 356 12.07 -3.61 -12.71
N ARG A 357 10.99 -3.79 -13.47
CA ARG A 357 10.45 -5.15 -13.77
C ARG A 357 10.66 -5.55 -15.22
N LEU A 358 10.90 -6.85 -15.42
CA LEU A 358 10.87 -7.46 -16.76
C LEU A 358 9.50 -7.29 -17.46
N PRO A 359 9.47 -7.34 -18.81
CA PRO A 359 8.23 -7.36 -19.58
C PRO A 359 7.56 -8.74 -19.56
N VAL A 360 8.11 -9.72 -18.83
CA VAL A 360 7.58 -11.07 -18.71
C VAL A 360 7.19 -11.31 -17.25
N THR A 361 5.94 -11.68 -17.02
CA THR A 361 5.49 -12.24 -15.74
C THR A 361 5.89 -13.70 -15.71
N ILE A 362 6.73 -14.06 -14.74
CA ILE A 362 7.14 -15.45 -14.49
C ILE A 362 6.31 -15.98 -13.33
N SER A 363 5.77 -17.19 -13.45
CA SER A 363 5.06 -17.89 -12.38
C SER A 363 5.55 -19.33 -12.27
N LYS A 364 5.58 -19.88 -11.06
CA LYS A 364 5.94 -21.28 -10.82
C LYS A 364 4.68 -22.08 -10.50
N ASP A 365 4.49 -23.23 -11.14
CA ASP A 365 3.35 -24.12 -10.85
C ASP A 365 3.63 -25.04 -9.65
N ALA A 366 2.64 -25.87 -9.30
CA ALA A 366 2.73 -26.81 -8.19
C ALA A 366 3.70 -27.99 -8.48
N GLN A 367 4.00 -28.25 -9.75
CA GLN A 367 4.91 -29.27 -10.24
C GLN A 367 6.37 -28.77 -10.23
N GLY A 368 6.56 -27.45 -10.14
CA GLY A 368 7.85 -26.78 -10.04
C GLY A 368 8.37 -26.24 -11.38
N GLU A 369 7.58 -26.26 -12.45
CA GLU A 369 7.94 -25.66 -13.74
C GLU A 369 7.71 -24.14 -13.75
N TYR A 370 8.51 -23.44 -14.56
CA TYR A 370 8.42 -22.00 -14.74
C TYR A 370 7.64 -21.66 -16.01
N HIS A 371 6.50 -20.99 -15.83
CA HIS A 371 5.65 -20.46 -16.89
C HIS A 371 5.96 -18.98 -17.13
N PHE A 372 6.03 -18.60 -18.40
CA PHE A 372 6.42 -17.27 -18.85
C PHE A 372 5.26 -16.65 -19.62
N LYS A 373 4.74 -15.52 -19.15
CA LYS A 373 3.64 -14.79 -19.80
C LYS A 373 4.09 -13.36 -20.11
N MET A 374 4.05 -12.98 -21.38
CA MET A 374 4.33 -11.60 -21.79
C MET A 374 3.35 -10.63 -21.14
N SER A 375 3.90 -9.52 -20.66
CA SER A 375 3.17 -8.40 -20.09
C SER A 375 2.99 -7.33 -21.17
N SER A 376 1.75 -6.98 -21.48
CA SER A 376 1.34 -5.73 -22.09
C SER A 376 1.59 -4.57 -21.11
N GLY A 377 1.58 -3.37 -21.67
CA GLY A 377 2.09 -2.17 -21.05
C GLY A 377 2.61 -1.28 -22.17
N GLY A 378 2.36 0.03 -22.10
CA GLY A 378 2.74 0.97 -23.16
C GLY A 378 4.21 0.85 -23.57
N LEU A 379 5.12 0.60 -22.62
CA LEU A 379 6.55 0.38 -22.89
C LEU A 379 6.84 -0.90 -23.73
N VAL A 380 6.10 -2.00 -23.51
CA VAL A 380 6.30 -3.24 -24.27
C VAL A 380 5.75 -3.12 -25.68
N SER A 381 4.58 -2.48 -25.83
CA SER A 381 3.99 -2.16 -27.13
C SER A 381 4.82 -1.14 -27.91
N ALA A 382 5.42 -0.15 -27.23
CA ALA A 382 6.35 0.79 -27.86
C ALA A 382 7.54 0.06 -28.49
N LEU A 383 8.17 -0.86 -27.76
CA LEU A 383 9.32 -1.61 -28.26
C LEU A 383 8.97 -2.66 -29.32
N SER A 384 7.72 -3.15 -29.40
CA SER A 384 7.35 -4.10 -30.46
C SER A 384 7.51 -3.52 -31.87
N GLY A 385 7.37 -2.19 -32.02
CA GLY A 385 7.62 -1.50 -33.30
C GLY A 385 9.09 -1.52 -33.75
N PHE A 386 10.05 -1.57 -32.80
CA PHE A 386 11.50 -1.51 -33.10
C PHE A 386 12.15 -2.89 -33.27
N LYS A 387 11.46 -3.98 -32.95
CA LYS A 387 11.98 -5.36 -33.09
C LYS A 387 12.45 -5.73 -34.50
N LYS A 388 12.01 -4.99 -35.54
CA LYS A 388 12.40 -5.21 -36.93
C LYS A 388 13.67 -4.43 -37.35
N SER A 389 14.03 -3.37 -36.65
CA SER A 389 15.09 -2.43 -37.05
C SER A 389 16.24 -2.32 -36.06
N LEU A 390 16.04 -2.65 -34.79
CA LEU A 390 17.06 -2.62 -33.75
C LEU A 390 17.10 -3.94 -32.99
N ASN A 391 18.31 -4.49 -32.81
CA ASN A 391 18.54 -5.54 -31.82
C ASN A 391 18.36 -4.91 -30.43
N PHE A 392 17.36 -5.38 -29.70
CA PHE A 392 17.06 -4.88 -28.36
C PHE A 392 17.37 -5.94 -27.28
N THR A 393 17.73 -5.50 -26.07
CA THR A 393 17.85 -6.36 -24.89
C THR A 393 17.17 -5.67 -23.71
N TRP A 394 16.29 -6.38 -23.01
CA TRP A 394 15.58 -5.83 -21.84
C TRP A 394 16.18 -6.37 -20.54
N ILE A 395 16.59 -5.48 -19.65
CA ILE A 395 17.17 -5.82 -18.34
C ILE A 395 16.18 -5.39 -17.23
N GLY A 396 15.85 -6.31 -16.31
CA GLY A 396 14.83 -6.08 -15.27
C GLY A 396 14.81 -7.13 -14.17
N TRP A 397 14.21 -6.82 -13.01
CA TRP A 397 13.97 -7.80 -11.95
C TRP A 397 12.77 -8.70 -12.31
N PRO A 398 12.84 -10.04 -12.11
CA PRO A 398 11.76 -10.97 -12.43
C PRO A 398 10.53 -10.88 -11.50
N GLY A 399 10.60 -10.12 -10.41
CA GLY A 399 9.46 -9.85 -9.52
C GLY A 399 9.32 -10.77 -8.31
N PHE A 400 10.16 -11.81 -8.19
CA PHE A 400 10.23 -12.69 -7.01
C PHE A 400 11.59 -13.40 -6.92
N PHE A 401 11.87 -14.07 -5.80
CA PHE A 401 13.10 -14.84 -5.60
C PHE A 401 13.19 -16.08 -6.48
N ILE A 402 14.25 -16.17 -7.30
CA ILE A 402 14.57 -17.36 -8.08
C ILE A 402 15.81 -18.05 -7.48
N PRO A 403 15.71 -19.32 -7.02
CA PRO A 403 16.83 -20.07 -6.47
C PRO A 403 18.00 -20.18 -7.44
N HIS A 404 19.24 -20.05 -6.96
CA HIS A 404 20.45 -20.07 -7.80
C HIS A 404 20.55 -21.26 -8.77
N LYS A 405 20.05 -22.44 -8.37
CA LYS A 405 19.99 -23.64 -9.22
C LYS A 405 19.08 -23.50 -10.45
N ASP A 406 18.03 -22.69 -10.34
CA ASP A 406 17.00 -22.51 -11.37
C ASP A 406 17.32 -21.32 -12.29
N ARG A 407 18.16 -20.36 -11.83
CA ARG A 407 18.55 -19.15 -12.59
C ARG A 407 19.12 -19.46 -13.99
N PRO A 408 20.04 -20.42 -14.21
CA PRO A 408 20.55 -20.70 -15.55
C PRO A 408 19.49 -21.19 -16.56
N ILE A 409 18.42 -21.81 -16.07
CA ILE A 409 17.28 -22.26 -16.89
C ILE A 409 16.42 -21.04 -17.27
N VAL A 410 16.11 -20.21 -16.29
CA VAL A 410 15.33 -18.97 -16.47
C VAL A 410 16.07 -17.97 -17.36
N ASP A 411 17.37 -17.75 -17.14
CA ASP A 411 18.21 -16.83 -17.92
C ASP A 411 18.38 -17.25 -19.38
N ARG A 412 18.48 -18.56 -19.64
CA ARG A 412 18.49 -19.09 -21.02
C ARG A 412 17.16 -18.79 -21.69
N ARG A 413 16.05 -19.14 -21.04
CA ARG A 413 14.71 -18.97 -21.62
C ARG A 413 14.33 -17.50 -21.82
N LEU A 414 14.67 -16.61 -20.88
CA LEU A 414 14.50 -15.17 -21.01
C LEU A 414 15.28 -14.60 -22.20
N ARG A 415 16.53 -15.06 -22.40
CA ARG A 415 17.40 -14.61 -23.49
C ARG A 415 16.89 -15.09 -24.84
N ASP A 416 16.60 -16.38 -24.95
CA ASP A 416 16.32 -17.05 -26.22
C ASP A 416 14.89 -16.78 -26.72
N GLU A 417 13.87 -16.75 -25.82
CA GLU A 417 12.47 -16.51 -26.20
C GLU A 417 12.07 -15.02 -26.17
N TYR A 418 12.69 -14.20 -25.31
CA TYR A 418 12.22 -12.85 -25.00
C TYR A 418 13.27 -11.73 -25.13
N SER A 419 14.53 -12.04 -25.45
CA SER A 419 15.64 -11.08 -25.47
C SER A 419 15.81 -10.32 -24.15
N CYS A 420 15.52 -11.00 -23.03
CA CYS A 420 15.50 -10.46 -21.69
C CYS A 420 16.67 -11.00 -20.83
N GLN A 421 17.06 -10.23 -19.81
CA GLN A 421 18.00 -10.64 -18.76
C GLN A 421 17.44 -10.27 -17.39
N ALA A 422 17.41 -11.23 -16.47
CA ALA A 422 17.00 -11.00 -15.09
C ALA A 422 18.12 -10.34 -14.27
N VAL A 423 17.75 -9.34 -13.46
CA VAL A 423 18.56 -8.82 -12.35
C VAL A 423 18.06 -9.46 -11.06
N TYR A 424 18.92 -10.23 -10.41
CA TYR A 424 18.56 -11.02 -9.23
C TYR A 424 18.90 -10.31 -7.92
N LEU A 425 17.99 -9.43 -7.48
CA LEU A 425 18.05 -8.82 -6.14
C LEU A 425 17.74 -9.85 -5.05
N ASP A 426 18.41 -9.74 -3.90
CA ASP A 426 18.01 -10.43 -2.67
C ASP A 426 16.68 -9.86 -2.13
N ASP A 427 15.84 -10.69 -1.50
CA ASP A 427 14.48 -10.31 -1.06
C ASP A 427 14.44 -9.06 -0.18
N ASP A 428 15.39 -8.91 0.76
CA ASP A 428 15.44 -7.75 1.67
C ASP A 428 15.84 -6.47 0.91
N VAL A 429 16.78 -6.57 -0.04
CA VAL A 429 17.17 -5.46 -0.91
C VAL A 429 16.01 -5.10 -1.84
N ALA A 430 15.34 -6.09 -2.44
CA ALA A 430 14.21 -5.89 -3.34
C ALA A 430 13.02 -5.21 -2.64
N ASP A 431 12.65 -5.66 -1.44
CA ASP A 431 11.55 -5.10 -0.66
C ASP A 431 11.85 -3.66 -0.21
N ARG A 432 13.04 -3.43 0.37
CA ARG A 432 13.48 -2.10 0.83
C ARG A 432 13.69 -1.10 -0.32
N HIS A 433 14.22 -1.55 -1.46
CA HIS A 433 14.33 -0.75 -2.67
C HIS A 433 12.97 -0.41 -3.27
N TYR A 434 12.10 -1.42 -3.45
CA TYR A 434 10.85 -1.28 -4.18
C TYR A 434 9.73 -0.71 -3.32
N ASN A 435 9.40 -1.37 -2.21
CA ASN A 435 8.35 -0.94 -1.30
C ASN A 435 8.84 0.23 -0.45
N GLY A 436 9.98 0.10 0.23
CA GLY A 436 10.54 1.14 1.09
C GLY A 436 10.83 2.45 0.36
N PHE A 437 11.87 2.49 -0.48
CA PHE A 437 12.31 3.74 -1.09
C PHE A 437 11.45 4.16 -2.31
N SER A 438 11.24 3.25 -3.27
CA SER A 438 10.57 3.63 -4.52
C SER A 438 9.09 3.94 -4.30
N ASN A 439 8.37 3.09 -3.56
CA ASN A 439 6.92 3.21 -3.37
C ASN A 439 6.50 4.06 -2.15
N SER A 440 7.29 4.14 -1.08
CA SER A 440 6.96 4.94 0.13
C SER A 440 7.78 6.23 0.31
N ILE A 441 8.72 6.55 -0.60
CA ILE A 441 9.43 7.84 -0.60
C ILE A 441 9.26 8.56 -1.95
N LEU A 442 9.78 8.00 -3.06
CA LEU A 442 9.74 8.70 -4.35
C LEU A 442 8.32 8.82 -4.91
N TRP A 443 7.52 7.75 -4.86
CA TRP A 443 6.15 7.76 -5.37
C TRP A 443 5.24 8.81 -4.69
N PRO A 444 5.08 8.86 -3.34
CA PRO A 444 4.30 9.92 -2.69
C PRO A 444 4.82 11.32 -3.01
N LEU A 445 6.14 11.53 -2.92
CA LEU A 445 6.76 12.83 -3.18
C LEU A 445 6.50 13.34 -4.60
N PHE A 446 6.69 12.49 -5.61
CA PHE A 446 6.54 12.88 -7.02
C PHE A 446 5.07 13.13 -7.41
N HIS A 447 4.13 12.58 -6.65
CA HIS A 447 2.70 12.85 -6.79
C HIS A 447 2.17 13.88 -5.78
N TYR A 448 3.03 14.75 -5.21
CA TYR A 448 2.63 15.85 -4.32
C TYR A 448 1.97 15.42 -2.99
N HIS A 449 2.27 14.21 -2.48
CA HIS A 449 1.82 13.70 -1.18
C HIS A 449 2.99 13.59 -0.18
N PRO A 450 3.68 14.69 0.21
CA PRO A 450 4.85 14.62 1.08
C PRO A 450 4.55 14.17 2.52
N GLY A 451 3.28 14.20 2.95
CA GLY A 451 2.88 13.71 4.27
C GLY A 451 2.97 12.19 4.43
N GLU A 452 2.90 11.44 3.32
CA GLU A 452 3.02 9.98 3.27
C GLU A 452 4.49 9.52 3.05
N MET A 453 5.46 10.44 3.16
CA MET A 453 6.87 10.17 2.84
C MET A 453 7.66 9.70 4.07
N ASN A 454 7.85 8.39 4.18
CA ASN A 454 8.57 7.78 5.30
C ASN A 454 10.05 7.54 4.95
N PHE A 455 10.91 8.54 5.21
CA PHE A 455 12.35 8.43 4.93
C PHE A 455 13.09 7.52 5.93
N ASP A 456 13.84 6.56 5.40
CA ASP A 456 14.66 5.60 6.14
C ASP A 456 16.00 5.39 5.41
N GLU A 457 17.10 5.49 6.14
CA GLU A 457 18.46 5.29 5.63
C GLU A 457 18.70 3.85 5.16
N GLU A 458 18.07 2.86 5.78
CA GLU A 458 18.19 1.45 5.36
C GLU A 458 17.53 1.22 3.99
N ASN A 459 16.39 1.89 3.74
CA ASN A 459 15.73 1.88 2.44
C ASN A 459 16.54 2.62 1.37
N TRP A 460 17.18 3.74 1.72
CA TRP A 460 18.12 4.45 0.82
C TRP A 460 19.32 3.59 0.45
N LEU A 461 19.94 2.91 1.42
CA LEU A 461 21.04 1.99 1.18
C LEU A 461 20.62 0.85 0.23
N ALA A 462 19.45 0.22 0.47
CA ALA A 462 18.92 -0.81 -0.42
C ALA A 462 18.63 -0.28 -1.84
N TYR A 463 18.15 0.95 -1.97
CA TYR A 463 17.91 1.58 -3.27
C TYR A 463 19.21 1.81 -4.06
N ARG A 464 20.28 2.25 -3.39
CA ARG A 464 21.63 2.35 -3.97
C ARG A 464 22.19 0.98 -4.36
N GLN A 465 22.06 -0.03 -3.49
CA GLN A 465 22.47 -1.41 -3.76
C GLN A 465 21.75 -2.02 -4.97
N ALA A 466 20.45 -1.81 -5.10
CA ALA A 466 19.69 -2.26 -6.27
C ALA A 466 20.18 -1.56 -7.55
N ASN A 467 20.28 -0.22 -7.55
CA ASN A 467 20.79 0.54 -8.70
C ASN A 467 22.20 0.10 -9.13
N MET A 468 23.07 -0.28 -8.18
CA MET A 468 24.38 -0.86 -8.46
C MET A 468 24.30 -2.22 -9.18
N GLN A 469 23.46 -3.15 -8.71
CA GLN A 469 23.29 -4.46 -9.35
C GLN A 469 22.68 -4.33 -10.76
N PHE A 470 21.79 -3.35 -10.96
CA PHE A 470 21.33 -2.98 -12.30
C PHE A 470 22.47 -2.42 -13.17
N ALA A 471 23.34 -1.56 -12.64
CA ALA A 471 24.48 -1.00 -13.38
C ALA A 471 25.46 -2.08 -13.84
N ASP A 472 25.82 -3.00 -12.94
CA ASP A 472 26.68 -4.14 -13.24
C ASP A 472 26.06 -5.07 -14.32
N ALA A 473 24.78 -5.44 -14.17
CA ALA A 473 24.09 -6.25 -15.16
C ALA A 473 24.08 -5.61 -16.56
N VAL A 474 23.86 -4.30 -16.65
CA VAL A 474 23.88 -3.53 -17.90
C VAL A 474 25.28 -3.44 -18.49
N ARG A 475 26.30 -3.22 -17.65
CA ARG A 475 27.71 -3.07 -18.06
C ARG A 475 28.24 -4.28 -18.85
N HIS A 476 27.72 -5.48 -18.59
CA HIS A 476 28.07 -6.71 -19.31
C HIS A 476 27.52 -6.76 -20.75
N HIS A 477 26.51 -5.96 -21.09
CA HIS A 477 25.88 -5.94 -22.42
C HIS A 477 26.30 -4.74 -23.28
N ILE A 478 26.92 -3.71 -22.68
CA ILE A 478 27.38 -2.51 -23.40
C ILE A 478 28.51 -2.84 -24.38
N LYS A 479 28.33 -2.36 -25.60
CA LYS A 479 29.33 -2.35 -26.68
C LYS A 479 29.57 -0.91 -27.13
N PRO A 480 30.66 -0.64 -27.87
CA PRO A 480 30.83 0.63 -28.58
C PRO A 480 29.57 0.96 -29.41
N GLY A 481 29.05 2.17 -29.26
CA GLY A 481 27.81 2.60 -29.94
C GLY A 481 26.49 2.09 -29.36
N SER A 482 26.48 1.37 -28.23
CA SER A 482 25.23 0.96 -27.56
C SER A 482 24.39 2.17 -27.13
N MET A 483 23.07 2.06 -27.27
CA MET A 483 22.09 2.99 -26.71
C MET A 483 21.44 2.36 -25.48
N VAL A 484 21.56 3.02 -24.34
CA VAL A 484 21.03 2.59 -23.04
C VAL A 484 19.81 3.46 -22.72
N TRP A 485 18.65 2.85 -22.50
CA TRP A 485 17.41 3.56 -22.18
C TRP A 485 16.85 3.12 -20.83
N VAL A 486 17.14 3.92 -19.81
CA VAL A 486 16.71 3.74 -18.42
C VAL A 486 15.29 4.27 -18.23
N GLN A 487 14.47 3.53 -17.48
CA GLN A 487 13.07 3.82 -17.25
C GLN A 487 12.77 4.04 -15.76
N ASP A 488 12.07 5.15 -15.50
CA ASP A 488 11.26 5.41 -14.31
C ASP A 488 12.01 5.71 -12.99
N TYR A 489 11.28 6.20 -11.99
CA TYR A 489 11.83 6.70 -10.71
C TYR A 489 12.64 5.67 -9.90
N HIS A 490 12.51 4.38 -10.19
CA HIS A 490 13.24 3.30 -9.53
C HIS A 490 14.75 3.32 -9.83
N LEU A 491 15.16 3.83 -11.00
CA LEU A 491 16.52 3.66 -11.53
C LEU A 491 17.23 5.00 -11.73
N MET A 492 16.95 5.99 -10.87
CA MET A 492 17.49 7.35 -11.03
C MET A 492 19.01 7.47 -10.79
N LEU A 493 19.65 6.51 -10.12
CA LEU A 493 21.11 6.52 -9.92
C LEU A 493 21.86 5.71 -10.99
N LEU A 494 21.14 4.87 -11.73
CA LEU A 494 21.71 3.98 -12.74
C LEU A 494 22.57 4.72 -13.79
N PRO A 495 22.20 5.90 -14.34
CA PRO A 495 23.01 6.56 -15.36
C PRO A 495 24.39 6.99 -14.85
N MET A 496 24.47 7.58 -13.66
CA MET A 496 25.73 7.97 -13.02
C MET A 496 26.62 6.76 -12.72
N LEU A 497 26.06 5.71 -12.09
CA LEU A 497 26.79 4.49 -11.78
C LEU A 497 27.34 3.84 -13.05
N LEU A 498 26.55 3.83 -14.12
CA LEU A 498 26.93 3.26 -15.41
C LEU A 498 28.01 4.09 -16.11
N ARG A 499 27.94 5.43 -16.09
CA ARG A 499 29.01 6.33 -16.56
C ARG A 499 30.33 6.04 -15.84
N GLY A 500 30.30 5.89 -14.51
CA GLY A 500 31.45 5.48 -13.71
C GLY A 500 32.08 4.14 -14.13
N MET A 501 31.28 3.20 -14.66
CA MET A 501 31.74 1.91 -15.15
C MET A 501 32.22 1.89 -16.62
N ILE A 502 31.87 2.89 -17.44
CA ILE A 502 32.14 2.87 -18.91
C ILE A 502 33.05 3.98 -19.42
N ASP A 503 33.10 5.16 -18.78
CA ASP A 503 33.92 6.27 -19.27
C ASP A 503 35.40 6.11 -18.88
N GLY A 504 35.67 5.29 -17.86
CA GLY A 504 37.01 4.97 -17.36
C GLY A 504 37.59 6.05 -16.45
N ARG A 505 38.34 5.62 -15.42
CA ARG A 505 38.72 6.48 -14.28
C ARG A 505 39.35 7.82 -14.68
N ASP A 506 40.23 7.82 -15.66
CA ASP A 506 41.00 9.00 -16.08
C ASP A 506 40.17 10.05 -16.85
N ASN A 507 38.95 9.70 -17.28
CA ASN A 507 38.02 10.61 -17.96
C ASN A 507 36.89 11.11 -17.04
N LEU A 508 36.86 10.69 -15.77
CA LEU A 508 35.86 11.13 -14.80
C LEU A 508 36.37 12.36 -14.05
N GLY A 509 35.56 13.41 -13.97
CA GLY A 509 35.88 14.60 -13.18
C GLY A 509 35.97 14.29 -11.68
N GLU A 510 36.74 15.08 -10.93
CA GLU A 510 36.91 14.91 -9.48
C GLU A 510 35.57 14.88 -8.73
N LEU A 511 34.62 15.73 -9.14
CA LEU A 511 33.25 15.75 -8.60
C LEU A 511 32.54 14.42 -8.84
N THR A 512 32.57 13.89 -10.06
CA THR A 512 32.02 12.55 -10.35
C THR A 512 32.63 11.46 -9.47
N LEU A 513 33.94 11.48 -9.24
CA LEU A 513 34.63 10.48 -8.42
C LEU A 513 34.22 10.57 -6.93
N ASP A 514 34.10 11.77 -6.39
CA ASP A 514 33.64 12.04 -5.02
C ASP A 514 32.16 11.60 -4.82
N GLU A 515 31.27 11.92 -5.76
CA GLU A 515 29.87 11.51 -5.71
C GLU A 515 29.68 9.99 -5.87
N LEU A 516 30.46 9.35 -6.75
CA LEU A 516 30.49 7.89 -6.85
C LEU A 516 31.00 7.26 -5.55
N SER A 517 31.99 7.85 -4.87
CA SER A 517 32.46 7.36 -3.57
C SER A 517 31.33 7.41 -2.52
N LYS A 518 30.66 8.55 -2.36
CA LYS A 518 29.51 8.70 -1.44
C LYS A 518 28.36 7.75 -1.77
N ILE A 519 28.05 7.56 -3.05
CA ILE A 519 26.92 6.72 -3.50
C ILE A 519 27.29 5.22 -3.52
N THR A 520 28.57 4.86 -3.34
CA THR A 520 29.02 3.47 -3.13
C THR A 520 29.39 3.11 -1.68
N GLU A 521 29.57 4.09 -0.80
CA GLU A 521 29.86 3.88 0.63
C GLU A 521 28.84 2.93 1.32
N GLY A 522 29.33 1.88 2.01
CA GLY A 522 28.48 0.92 2.70
C GLY A 522 27.79 -0.13 1.82
N ILE A 523 27.99 -0.10 0.50
CA ILE A 523 27.56 -1.17 -0.42
C ILE A 523 28.59 -2.33 -0.33
N PRO A 524 28.17 -3.60 -0.16
CA PRO A 524 29.08 -4.75 -0.09
C PRO A 524 29.60 -5.21 -1.46
N PHE A 525 29.75 -4.29 -2.41
CA PHE A 525 30.11 -4.53 -3.81
C PHE A 525 31.07 -3.45 -4.29
N GLU A 526 32.24 -3.84 -4.80
CA GLU A 526 33.23 -2.91 -5.32
C GLU A 526 32.83 -2.43 -6.73
N LEU A 527 32.79 -1.11 -6.92
CA LEU A 527 32.54 -0.51 -8.23
C LEU A 527 33.71 -0.84 -9.18
N THR A 528 33.49 -1.79 -10.09
CA THR A 528 34.47 -2.16 -11.10
C THR A 528 34.51 -1.12 -12.22
N MET A 529 35.36 -0.11 -12.07
CA MET A 529 35.62 0.88 -13.12
C MET A 529 36.36 0.24 -14.30
N ALA A 530 35.96 0.54 -15.54
CA ALA A 530 36.72 0.13 -16.71
C ALA A 530 38.08 0.84 -16.78
N SER A 531 39.12 0.11 -17.19
CA SER A 531 40.46 0.68 -17.41
C SER A 531 40.58 1.52 -18.69
N LYS A 532 39.57 1.50 -19.57
CA LYS A 532 39.48 2.28 -20.80
C LYS A 532 38.03 2.64 -21.09
N ARG A 533 37.82 3.82 -21.68
CA ARG A 533 36.51 4.31 -22.14
C ARG A 533 35.90 3.39 -23.19
N ILE A 534 34.61 3.09 -23.09
CA ILE A 534 33.83 2.51 -24.20
C ILE A 534 33.26 3.67 -25.03
N PRO A 535 33.66 3.84 -26.30
CA PRO A 535 33.26 5.01 -27.09
C PRO A 535 31.80 4.93 -27.55
N ASN A 536 31.21 6.11 -27.77
CA ASN A 536 29.89 6.31 -28.40
C ASN A 536 28.69 5.69 -27.66
N VAL A 537 28.82 5.35 -26.37
CA VAL A 537 27.70 4.84 -25.56
C VAL A 537 26.79 5.98 -25.14
N LYS A 538 25.53 5.96 -25.60
CA LYS A 538 24.51 6.96 -25.26
C LYS A 538 23.59 6.44 -24.16
N ILE A 539 23.23 7.28 -23.21
CA ILE A 539 22.33 6.96 -22.09
C ILE A 539 21.16 7.95 -22.08
N GLY A 540 19.96 7.43 -22.31
CA GLY A 540 18.72 8.16 -22.09
C GLY A 540 18.01 7.70 -20.81
N TYR A 541 17.34 8.63 -20.15
CA TYR A 541 16.43 8.37 -19.04
C TYR A 541 15.02 8.88 -19.38
N PHE A 542 13.98 8.15 -18.96
CA PHE A 542 12.60 8.60 -19.11
C PHE A 542 11.79 8.39 -17.82
N LEU A 543 11.17 9.44 -17.29
CA LEU A 543 10.32 9.39 -16.09
C LEU A 543 8.84 9.20 -16.49
N HIS A 544 8.18 8.17 -15.94
CA HIS A 544 6.76 7.87 -16.22
C HIS A 544 5.80 8.50 -15.21
N THR A 545 6.30 9.03 -14.10
CA THR A 545 5.53 9.82 -13.13
C THR A 545 5.64 11.32 -13.45
N PRO A 546 4.82 12.18 -12.81
CA PRO A 546 5.14 13.60 -12.73
C PRO A 546 6.53 13.83 -12.13
N PHE A 547 7.14 14.96 -12.48
CA PHE A 547 8.25 15.52 -11.70
C PHE A 547 7.71 16.70 -10.87
N PRO A 548 7.84 16.69 -9.54
CA PRO A 548 7.20 17.67 -8.68
C PRO A 548 7.93 19.02 -8.72
N SER A 549 7.23 20.09 -8.34
CA SER A 549 7.82 21.42 -8.22
C SER A 549 9.02 21.42 -7.25
N SER A 550 9.98 22.32 -7.48
CA SER A 550 11.22 22.39 -6.68
C SER A 550 10.99 22.64 -5.18
N GLU A 551 9.86 23.27 -4.82
CA GLU A 551 9.44 23.48 -3.43
C GLU A 551 9.00 22.19 -2.72
N ILE A 552 8.49 21.21 -3.47
CA ILE A 552 8.14 19.86 -3.00
C ILE A 552 9.37 18.95 -3.12
N TYR A 553 10.04 18.94 -4.27
CA TYR A 553 11.20 18.07 -4.51
C TYR A 553 12.31 18.24 -3.45
N ARG A 554 12.53 19.48 -2.98
CA ARG A 554 13.52 19.77 -1.92
C ARG A 554 13.24 19.12 -0.56
N ILE A 555 12.03 18.55 -0.34
CA ILE A 555 11.68 17.84 0.90
C ILE A 555 12.50 16.54 1.01
N LEU A 556 12.87 15.93 -0.12
CA LEU A 556 13.69 14.72 -0.15
C LEU A 556 15.08 14.98 0.47
N PRO A 557 15.52 14.21 1.49
CA PRO A 557 16.86 14.39 2.06
C PRO A 557 17.97 14.17 1.01
N VAL A 558 17.83 13.11 0.20
CA VAL A 558 18.79 12.70 -0.85
C VAL A 558 18.48 13.33 -2.22
N ARG A 559 17.92 14.55 -2.20
CA ARG A 559 17.53 15.34 -3.39
C ARG A 559 18.69 15.63 -4.34
N ARG A 560 19.92 15.72 -3.83
CA ARG A 560 21.09 16.08 -4.64
C ARG A 560 21.57 14.88 -5.44
N GLU A 561 21.70 13.74 -4.77
CA GLU A 561 22.13 12.46 -5.29
C GLU A 561 21.18 11.94 -6.37
N ILE A 562 19.86 12.09 -6.17
CA ILE A 562 18.85 11.70 -7.16
C ILE A 562 18.86 12.59 -8.42
N LEU A 563 19.05 13.92 -8.29
CA LEU A 563 19.20 14.79 -9.46
C LEU A 563 20.50 14.49 -10.21
N LEU A 564 21.62 14.41 -9.49
CA LEU A 564 22.93 14.09 -10.07
C LEU A 564 22.86 12.76 -10.80
N GLY A 565 22.28 11.72 -10.19
CA GLY A 565 22.11 10.39 -10.80
C GLY A 565 21.58 10.40 -12.23
N VAL A 566 20.63 11.29 -12.53
CA VAL A 566 19.98 11.43 -13.86
C VAL A 566 20.72 12.39 -14.80
N LEU A 567 21.48 13.36 -14.29
CA LEU A 567 22.25 14.32 -15.11
C LEU A 567 23.42 13.70 -15.89
N TYR A 568 23.77 12.44 -15.61
CA TYR A 568 24.73 11.65 -16.38
C TYR A 568 24.16 11.06 -17.69
N CYS A 569 22.91 11.36 -18.01
CA CYS A 569 22.27 11.05 -19.30
C CYS A 569 22.57 12.09 -20.38
N ASP A 570 22.69 11.62 -21.62
CA ASP A 570 22.72 12.48 -22.82
C ASP A 570 21.32 13.07 -23.09
N LEU A 571 20.24 12.30 -22.82
CA LEU A 571 18.83 12.68 -23.01
C LEU A 571 17.97 12.31 -21.79
N ILE A 572 17.17 13.26 -21.30
CA ILE A 572 16.23 13.12 -20.20
C ILE A 572 14.82 13.44 -20.72
N GLY A 573 13.90 12.49 -20.62
CA GLY A 573 12.54 12.61 -21.14
C GLY A 573 11.47 12.63 -20.05
N PHE A 574 10.46 13.48 -20.26
CA PHE A 574 9.25 13.56 -19.44
C PHE A 574 7.98 13.49 -20.30
N HIS A 575 6.84 13.20 -19.69
CA HIS A 575 5.54 13.20 -20.37
C HIS A 575 5.07 14.58 -20.84
N THR A 576 5.24 15.62 -20.02
CA THR A 576 4.74 16.99 -20.28
C THR A 576 5.86 18.02 -20.11
N TYR A 577 5.64 19.22 -20.65
CA TYR A 577 6.58 20.34 -20.51
C TYR A 577 6.70 20.84 -19.07
N ASP A 578 5.62 20.78 -18.28
CA ASP A 578 5.66 21.18 -16.88
C ASP A 578 6.59 20.31 -16.04
N TYR A 579 6.61 19.00 -16.26
CA TYR A 579 7.51 18.10 -15.55
C TYR A 579 8.98 18.40 -15.91
N ALA A 580 9.27 18.62 -17.21
CA ALA A 580 10.58 19.05 -17.67
C ALA A 580 11.00 20.39 -17.04
N ARG A 581 10.11 21.39 -17.02
CA ARG A 581 10.34 22.71 -16.41
C ARG A 581 10.59 22.62 -14.90
N HIS A 582 9.88 21.73 -14.20
CA HIS A 582 10.10 21.49 -12.77
C HIS A 582 11.43 20.78 -12.48
N PHE A 583 11.86 19.86 -13.34
CA PHE A 583 13.20 19.26 -13.28
C PHE A 583 14.29 20.32 -13.47
N LEU A 584 14.23 21.12 -14.54
CA LEU A 584 15.16 22.22 -14.80
C LEU A 584 15.23 23.18 -13.59
N SER A 585 14.08 23.62 -13.07
CA SER A 585 14.00 24.48 -11.88
C SER A 585 14.65 23.86 -10.64
N SER A 586 14.58 22.54 -10.48
CA SER A 586 15.18 21.82 -9.35
C SER A 586 16.69 21.72 -9.50
N CYS A 587 17.19 21.45 -10.71
CA CYS A 587 18.62 21.50 -11.03
C CYS A 587 19.21 22.89 -10.74
N THR A 588 18.54 23.98 -11.17
CA THR A 588 18.99 25.35 -10.85
C THR A 588 19.02 25.60 -9.34
N ARG A 589 17.96 25.24 -8.60
CA ARG A 589 17.82 25.62 -7.18
C ARG A 589 18.62 24.76 -6.21
N ILE A 590 18.89 23.50 -6.54
CA ILE A 590 19.52 22.52 -5.63
C ILE A 590 20.98 22.27 -5.98
N LEU A 591 21.32 22.29 -7.28
CA LEU A 591 22.68 22.04 -7.76
C LEU A 591 23.40 23.31 -8.22
N ASN A 592 22.70 24.45 -8.31
CA ASN A 592 23.22 25.72 -8.81
C ASN A 592 23.80 25.63 -10.23
N LEU A 593 23.22 24.76 -11.06
CA LEU A 593 23.63 24.55 -12.46
C LEU A 593 22.91 25.52 -13.41
N PRO A 594 23.59 26.00 -14.47
CA PRO A 594 22.94 26.75 -15.53
C PRO A 594 22.04 25.82 -16.36
N THR A 595 20.80 26.28 -16.58
CA THR A 595 19.77 25.51 -17.30
C THR A 595 19.23 26.30 -18.48
N MET A 596 19.13 25.65 -19.63
CA MET A 596 18.47 26.16 -20.83
C MET A 596 17.09 25.50 -20.99
N PRO A 597 16.15 26.07 -21.78
CA PRO A 597 14.83 25.46 -21.99
C PRO A 597 14.85 24.04 -22.58
N ASN A 598 15.97 23.64 -23.18
CA ASN A 598 16.22 22.35 -23.85
C ASN A 598 17.24 21.45 -23.12
N GLY A 599 17.77 21.84 -21.95
CA GLY A 599 18.79 21.03 -21.27
C GLY A 599 19.46 21.67 -20.05
N VAL A 600 20.34 20.89 -19.41
CA VAL A 600 21.17 21.32 -18.27
C VAL A 600 22.63 21.10 -18.65
N GLU A 601 23.48 22.10 -18.41
CA GLU A 601 24.93 21.94 -18.57
C GLU A 601 25.54 21.40 -17.26
N PHE A 602 26.28 20.31 -17.36
CA PHE A 602 26.87 19.61 -16.22
C PHE A 602 28.21 18.99 -16.61
N GLU A 603 29.30 19.37 -15.93
CA GLU A 603 30.68 18.93 -16.22
C GLU A 603 31.06 19.03 -17.72
N GLY A 604 30.72 20.14 -18.38
CA GLY A 604 31.00 20.34 -19.81
C GLY A 604 30.16 19.49 -20.77
N ARG A 605 29.15 18.76 -20.27
CA ARG A 605 28.17 18.00 -21.07
C ARG A 605 26.82 18.69 -21.01
N LEU A 606 26.10 18.72 -22.14
CA LEU A 606 24.71 19.16 -22.19
C LEU A 606 23.78 17.95 -22.06
N ALA A 607 23.19 17.77 -20.89
CA ALA A 607 22.11 16.81 -20.67
C ALA A 607 20.83 17.38 -21.31
N HIS A 608 20.43 16.85 -22.46
CA HIS A 608 19.26 17.34 -23.19
C HIS A 608 17.98 16.98 -22.46
N VAL A 609 17.04 17.91 -22.33
CA VAL A 609 15.75 17.69 -21.66
C VAL A 609 14.62 17.86 -22.68
N GLY A 610 13.78 16.83 -22.82
CA GLY A 610 12.72 16.78 -23.83
C GLY A 610 11.39 16.22 -23.32
N THR A 611 10.33 16.47 -24.09
CA THR A 611 8.95 16.07 -23.78
C THR A 611 8.45 15.04 -24.78
N PHE A 612 8.10 13.86 -24.31
CA PHE A 612 7.62 12.76 -25.14
C PHE A 612 6.38 12.16 -24.47
N PRO A 613 5.16 12.56 -24.88
CA PRO A 613 3.93 11.99 -24.34
C PRO A 613 3.82 10.52 -24.78
N ILE A 614 3.61 9.61 -23.81
CA ILE A 614 3.42 8.19 -24.11
C ILE A 614 1.99 7.93 -24.56
N GLY A 615 1.82 7.04 -25.53
CA GLY A 615 0.52 6.55 -25.99
C GLY A 615 0.32 5.06 -25.72
N ILE A 616 -0.79 4.53 -26.22
CA ILE A 616 -1.08 3.09 -26.27
C ILE A 616 -0.88 2.54 -27.68
N GLU A 617 -1.22 1.27 -27.90
CA GLU A 617 -1.36 0.68 -29.22
C GLU A 617 -2.85 0.43 -29.54
N PRO A 618 -3.56 1.36 -30.20
CA PRO A 618 -5.02 1.31 -30.32
C PRO A 618 -5.53 0.14 -31.17
N SER A 619 -4.72 -0.31 -32.14
CA SER A 619 -5.02 -1.46 -33.00
C SER A 619 -5.38 -2.71 -32.19
N THR A 620 -4.61 -3.00 -31.14
CA THR A 620 -4.82 -4.15 -30.26
C THR A 620 -6.20 -4.13 -29.59
N PHE A 621 -6.70 -2.96 -29.20
CA PHE A 621 -8.03 -2.81 -28.60
C PHE A 621 -9.15 -2.97 -29.64
N ILE A 622 -8.95 -2.43 -30.85
CA ILE A 622 -9.90 -2.53 -31.96
C ILE A 622 -10.04 -4.00 -32.41
N ASP A 623 -8.93 -4.73 -32.51
CA ASP A 623 -8.91 -6.15 -32.87
C ASP A 623 -9.50 -7.02 -31.75
N ASN A 624 -9.23 -6.69 -30.48
CA ASN A 624 -9.80 -7.39 -29.33
C ASN A 624 -11.34 -7.28 -29.28
N LEU A 625 -11.92 -6.15 -29.66
CA LEU A 625 -13.37 -5.96 -29.72
C LEU A 625 -14.07 -6.82 -30.78
N GLN A 626 -13.33 -7.35 -31.77
CA GLN A 626 -13.87 -8.24 -32.80
C GLN A 626 -13.89 -9.73 -32.37
N LYS A 627 -13.32 -10.07 -31.21
CA LYS A 627 -13.29 -11.46 -30.72
C LYS A 627 -14.70 -11.92 -30.33
N PRO A 628 -15.18 -13.12 -30.76
CA PRO A 628 -16.53 -13.59 -30.45
C PRO A 628 -16.90 -13.55 -28.96
N GLY A 629 -16.03 -14.06 -28.08
CA GLY A 629 -16.29 -14.05 -26.64
C GLY A 629 -16.31 -12.63 -26.00
N VAL A 630 -15.75 -11.62 -26.66
CA VAL A 630 -15.85 -10.21 -26.25
C VAL A 630 -17.18 -9.63 -26.74
N ILE A 631 -17.60 -9.93 -27.97
CA ILE A 631 -18.89 -9.52 -28.53
C ILE A 631 -20.05 -10.10 -27.69
N ASP A 632 -20.02 -11.40 -27.40
CA ASP A 632 -21.01 -12.07 -26.54
C ASP A 632 -21.06 -11.43 -25.15
N ARG A 633 -19.89 -11.06 -24.61
CA ARG A 633 -19.78 -10.42 -23.30
C ARG A 633 -20.33 -8.99 -23.30
N ILE A 634 -20.11 -8.22 -24.37
CA ILE A 634 -20.70 -6.90 -24.55
C ILE A 634 -22.22 -7.02 -24.59
N ALA A 635 -22.78 -7.94 -25.39
CA ALA A 635 -24.23 -8.15 -25.47
C ALA A 635 -24.85 -8.51 -24.11
N GLN A 636 -24.21 -9.38 -23.32
CA GLN A 636 -24.64 -9.69 -21.94
C GLN A 636 -24.65 -8.45 -21.03
N LEU A 637 -23.64 -7.59 -21.13
CA LEU A 637 -23.54 -6.38 -20.31
C LEU A 637 -24.54 -5.31 -20.75
N GLU A 638 -24.79 -5.16 -22.04
CA GLU A 638 -25.82 -4.26 -22.59
C GLU A 638 -27.23 -4.72 -22.20
N GLN A 639 -27.50 -6.03 -22.18
CA GLN A 639 -28.74 -6.58 -21.65
C GLN A 639 -28.88 -6.31 -20.14
N ARG A 640 -27.81 -6.56 -19.36
CA ARG A 640 -27.83 -6.38 -17.90
C ARG A 640 -28.02 -4.93 -17.46
N PHE A 641 -27.41 -3.97 -18.16
CA PHE A 641 -27.50 -2.54 -17.86
C PHE A 641 -28.49 -1.81 -18.79
N SER A 642 -29.47 -2.53 -19.35
CA SER A 642 -30.52 -1.94 -20.18
C SER A 642 -31.31 -0.86 -19.41
N GLY A 643 -31.59 0.26 -20.07
CA GLY A 643 -32.24 1.42 -19.46
C GLY A 643 -31.38 2.26 -18.49
N VAL A 644 -30.13 1.85 -18.22
CA VAL A 644 -29.24 2.48 -17.24
C VAL A 644 -27.99 3.05 -17.91
N LYS A 645 -27.55 4.24 -17.48
CA LYS A 645 -26.27 4.83 -17.87
C LYS A 645 -25.15 4.22 -17.04
N VAL A 646 -24.08 3.75 -17.69
CA VAL A 646 -22.92 3.16 -17.00
C VAL A 646 -21.75 4.14 -17.01
N ILE A 647 -21.32 4.54 -15.82
CA ILE A 647 -20.04 5.23 -15.59
C ILE A 647 -19.02 4.14 -15.25
N VAL A 648 -17.87 4.13 -15.94
CA VAL A 648 -16.79 3.18 -15.66
C VAL A 648 -15.58 3.89 -15.09
N GLY A 649 -15.07 3.41 -13.96
CA GLY A 649 -13.78 3.79 -13.40
C GLY A 649 -12.89 2.56 -13.34
N VAL A 650 -11.70 2.63 -13.92
CA VAL A 650 -10.70 1.55 -13.77
C VAL A 650 -9.39 2.13 -13.30
N ASP A 651 -9.03 1.77 -12.08
CA ASP A 651 -7.85 2.30 -11.41
C ASP A 651 -7.15 1.20 -10.63
N ARG A 652 -5.84 1.31 -10.47
CA ARG A 652 -5.17 0.65 -9.34
C ARG A 652 -5.68 1.31 -8.06
N LEU A 653 -5.91 0.53 -7.02
CA LEU A 653 -6.27 1.09 -5.71
C LEU A 653 -5.03 1.81 -5.15
N ASP A 654 -4.93 3.10 -5.42
CA ASP A 654 -3.75 3.95 -5.25
C ASP A 654 -4.27 5.38 -4.99
N TYR A 655 -3.73 6.08 -3.98
CA TYR A 655 -4.32 7.34 -3.49
C TYR A 655 -4.27 8.45 -4.55
N ILE A 656 -3.28 8.40 -5.44
CA ILE A 656 -3.14 9.34 -6.57
C ILE A 656 -4.32 9.30 -7.56
N LYS A 657 -5.16 8.25 -7.51
CA LYS A 657 -6.25 8.02 -8.47
C LYS A 657 -7.56 8.72 -8.12
N GLY A 658 -7.63 9.36 -6.94
CA GLY A 658 -8.80 10.14 -6.54
C GLY A 658 -10.10 9.31 -6.44
N VAL A 659 -10.01 8.01 -6.14
CA VAL A 659 -11.20 7.14 -6.02
C VAL A 659 -12.18 7.66 -4.94
N PRO A 660 -11.73 8.12 -3.75
CA PRO A 660 -12.64 8.76 -2.78
C PRO A 660 -13.36 9.99 -3.35
N GLN A 661 -12.64 10.89 -4.02
CA GLN A 661 -13.19 12.09 -4.64
C GLN A 661 -14.26 11.74 -5.69
N LYS A 662 -14.00 10.72 -6.51
CA LYS A 662 -14.94 10.20 -7.52
C LYS A 662 -16.23 9.66 -6.88
N LEU A 663 -16.13 8.99 -5.73
CA LEU A 663 -17.29 8.51 -4.97
C LEU A 663 -18.06 9.65 -4.29
N HIS A 664 -17.37 10.64 -3.72
CA HIS A 664 -18.01 11.83 -3.15
C HIS A 664 -18.76 12.66 -4.19
N ALA A 665 -18.19 12.82 -5.39
CA ALA A 665 -18.85 13.50 -6.50
C ALA A 665 -20.09 12.74 -6.99
N LEU A 666 -20.07 11.40 -7.04
CA LEU A 666 -21.26 10.60 -7.35
C LEU A 666 -22.36 10.78 -6.30
N GLU A 667 -22.01 10.79 -5.01
CA GLU A 667 -22.97 11.05 -3.93
C GLU A 667 -23.59 12.45 -4.03
N LEU A 668 -22.78 13.46 -4.37
CA LEU A 668 -23.27 14.83 -4.55
C LEU A 668 -24.20 14.92 -5.76
N PHE A 669 -23.80 14.34 -6.90
CA PHE A 669 -24.61 14.22 -8.10
C PHE A 669 -25.97 13.56 -7.82
N LEU A 670 -26.00 12.40 -7.13
CA LEU A 670 -27.25 11.71 -6.78
C LEU A 670 -28.09 12.46 -5.73
N THR A 671 -27.46 13.33 -4.91
CA THR A 671 -28.17 14.20 -3.96
C THR A 671 -28.84 15.39 -4.67
N GLN A 672 -28.16 15.99 -5.64
CA GLN A 672 -28.63 17.17 -6.37
C GLN A 672 -29.58 16.81 -7.52
N HIS A 673 -29.39 15.66 -8.13
CA HIS A 673 -30.17 15.14 -9.24
C HIS A 673 -30.82 13.78 -8.90
N PRO A 674 -31.80 13.76 -7.97
CA PRO A 674 -32.47 12.53 -7.55
C PRO A 674 -33.18 11.80 -8.70
N GLU A 675 -33.48 12.48 -9.81
CA GLU A 675 -34.05 11.89 -11.01
C GLU A 675 -33.15 10.84 -11.69
N TRP A 676 -31.85 10.80 -11.36
CA TRP A 676 -30.89 9.80 -11.86
C TRP A 676 -30.70 8.59 -10.93
N ILE A 677 -31.27 8.61 -9.72
CA ILE A 677 -31.30 7.42 -8.85
C ILE A 677 -32.06 6.30 -9.58
N GLY A 678 -31.48 5.09 -9.60
CA GLY A 678 -32.00 3.96 -10.39
C GLY A 678 -31.65 4.00 -11.90
N LYS A 679 -31.10 5.11 -12.42
CA LYS A 679 -30.82 5.31 -13.86
C LYS A 679 -29.33 5.49 -14.19
N VAL A 680 -28.48 5.72 -13.19
CA VAL A 680 -27.01 5.79 -13.34
C VAL A 680 -26.36 4.77 -12.41
N VAL A 681 -25.44 3.96 -12.96
CA VAL A 681 -24.62 3.01 -12.20
C VAL A 681 -23.14 3.29 -12.46
N MET A 682 -22.37 3.34 -11.39
CA MET A 682 -20.91 3.44 -11.42
C MET A 682 -20.28 2.05 -11.21
N VAL A 683 -19.54 1.57 -12.19
CA VAL A 683 -18.71 0.36 -12.07
C VAL A 683 -17.27 0.80 -11.82
N GLN A 684 -16.79 0.65 -10.59
CA GLN A 684 -15.40 0.94 -10.23
C GLN A 684 -14.62 -0.37 -10.07
N LEU A 685 -13.75 -0.64 -11.03
CA LEU A 685 -12.69 -1.64 -10.87
C LEU A 685 -11.54 -1.01 -10.09
N ALA A 686 -11.16 -1.67 -8.99
CA ALA A 686 -10.02 -1.33 -8.16
C ALA A 686 -9.02 -2.48 -8.22
N VAL A 687 -8.02 -2.37 -9.09
CA VAL A 687 -6.97 -3.39 -9.22
C VAL A 687 -6.09 -3.36 -7.96
N PRO A 688 -5.93 -4.49 -7.25
CA PRO A 688 -5.10 -4.54 -6.05
C PRO A 688 -3.66 -4.11 -6.34
N SER A 689 -3.10 -3.26 -5.47
CA SER A 689 -1.74 -2.73 -5.62
C SER A 689 -1.11 -2.54 -4.24
N ARG A 690 0.19 -2.86 -4.10
CA ARG A 690 1.03 -2.55 -2.93
C ARG A 690 0.37 -2.88 -1.57
N GLN A 691 -0.23 -4.06 -1.46
CA GLN A 691 -1.04 -4.45 -0.28
C GLN A 691 -0.25 -4.51 1.04
N ASP A 692 1.07 -4.66 0.99
CA ASP A 692 1.95 -4.69 2.16
C ASP A 692 2.22 -3.29 2.78
N VAL A 693 1.81 -2.22 2.09
CA VAL A 693 2.03 -0.81 2.47
C VAL A 693 0.81 -0.28 3.24
N GLU A 694 1.03 0.34 4.40
CA GLU A 694 -0.02 0.69 5.36
C GLU A 694 -1.00 1.73 4.81
N GLU A 695 -0.48 2.73 4.11
CA GLU A 695 -1.21 3.81 3.45
C GLU A 695 -2.22 3.25 2.41
N TYR A 696 -1.88 2.14 1.74
CA TYR A 696 -2.76 1.45 0.79
C TYR A 696 -3.85 0.63 1.50
N GLN A 697 -3.57 0.09 2.69
CA GLN A 697 -4.56 -0.60 3.52
C GLN A 697 -5.58 0.40 4.08
N ASN A 698 -5.11 1.57 4.52
CA ASN A 698 -5.96 2.67 4.99
C ASN A 698 -6.87 3.19 3.86
N LEU A 699 -6.31 3.49 2.67
CA LEU A 699 -7.09 3.86 1.49
C LEU A 699 -8.17 2.82 1.14
N ARG A 700 -7.83 1.53 1.19
CA ARG A 700 -8.77 0.44 0.92
C ARG A 700 -9.94 0.43 1.89
N SER A 701 -9.67 0.65 3.18
CA SER A 701 -10.71 0.75 4.22
C SER A 701 -11.65 1.92 3.95
N THR A 702 -11.11 3.12 3.69
CA THR A 702 -11.89 4.32 3.34
C THR A 702 -12.75 4.12 2.09
N VAL A 703 -12.20 3.53 1.03
CA VAL A 703 -12.95 3.27 -0.21
C VAL A 703 -14.09 2.26 0.02
N ASN A 704 -13.85 1.18 0.78
CA ASN A 704 -14.89 0.21 1.12
C ASN A 704 -16.02 0.85 1.95
N GLU A 705 -15.68 1.69 2.92
CA GLU A 705 -16.65 2.42 3.74
C GLU A 705 -17.51 3.35 2.89
N LEU A 706 -16.87 4.16 2.02
CA LEU A 706 -17.59 5.08 1.11
C LEU A 706 -18.54 4.33 0.18
N VAL A 707 -18.11 3.21 -0.41
CA VAL A 707 -18.97 2.37 -1.26
C VAL A 707 -20.17 1.84 -0.46
N GLY A 708 -19.93 1.30 0.74
CA GLY A 708 -20.99 0.78 1.61
C GLY A 708 -21.99 1.86 2.02
N ARG A 709 -21.49 3.03 2.43
CA ARG A 709 -22.30 4.18 2.86
C ARG A 709 -23.17 4.75 1.73
N ILE A 710 -22.62 4.90 0.52
CA ILE A 710 -23.35 5.45 -0.63
C ILE A 710 -24.37 4.43 -1.15
N ASN A 711 -24.00 3.14 -1.26
CA ASN A 711 -24.96 2.09 -1.62
C ASN A 711 -26.07 1.94 -0.57
N GLY A 712 -25.77 2.07 0.73
CA GLY A 712 -26.78 2.06 1.79
C GLY A 712 -27.70 3.28 1.80
N ARG A 713 -27.28 4.42 1.20
CA ARG A 713 -28.05 5.67 1.14
C ARG A 713 -28.95 5.79 -0.09
N PHE A 714 -28.50 5.34 -1.26
CA PHE A 714 -29.21 5.50 -2.53
C PHE A 714 -29.56 4.17 -3.23
N GLY A 715 -29.12 3.04 -2.69
CA GLY A 715 -29.50 1.72 -3.17
C GLY A 715 -30.91 1.30 -2.72
N THR A 716 -31.45 0.31 -3.42
CA THR A 716 -32.66 -0.42 -3.05
C THR A 716 -32.32 -1.91 -2.93
N VAL A 717 -33.31 -2.76 -2.68
CA VAL A 717 -33.12 -4.23 -2.66
C VAL A 717 -32.65 -4.77 -4.02
N GLU A 718 -33.08 -4.14 -5.12
CA GLU A 718 -32.80 -4.59 -6.50
C GLU A 718 -31.72 -3.77 -7.22
N PHE A 719 -31.43 -2.56 -6.73
CA PHE A 719 -30.55 -1.60 -7.38
C PHE A 719 -29.43 -1.12 -6.46
N MET A 720 -28.18 -1.11 -6.94
CA MET A 720 -27.06 -0.47 -6.26
C MET A 720 -26.39 0.55 -7.19
N PRO A 721 -26.21 1.81 -6.79
CA PRO A 721 -25.57 2.84 -7.63
C PRO A 721 -24.08 2.56 -7.88
N ILE A 722 -23.40 1.83 -7.01
CA ILE A 722 -21.96 1.49 -7.16
C ILE A 722 -21.75 -0.02 -7.17
N HIS A 723 -21.22 -0.54 -8.28
CA HIS A 723 -20.60 -1.85 -8.36
C HIS A 723 -19.08 -1.71 -8.19
N PHE A 724 -18.60 -1.89 -6.96
CA PHE A 724 -17.17 -1.91 -6.65
C PHE A 724 -16.59 -3.31 -6.81
N MET A 725 -15.46 -3.42 -7.51
CA MET A 725 -14.79 -4.70 -7.77
C MET A 725 -13.31 -4.60 -7.39
N HIS A 726 -12.92 -5.16 -6.25
CA HIS A 726 -11.52 -5.23 -5.83
C HIS A 726 -10.87 -6.55 -6.26
N LYS A 727 -10.51 -6.66 -7.55
CA LYS A 727 -9.81 -7.80 -8.12
C LYS A 727 -9.00 -7.41 -9.35
N SER A 728 -7.93 -8.14 -9.62
CA SER A 728 -7.26 -8.09 -10.92
C SER A 728 -8.16 -8.74 -11.96
N LEU A 729 -8.32 -8.11 -13.13
CA LEU A 729 -8.95 -8.73 -14.28
C LEU A 729 -7.90 -9.38 -15.19
N ASN A 730 -8.37 -10.26 -16.07
CA ASN A 730 -7.53 -10.83 -17.11
C ASN A 730 -7.15 -9.75 -18.12
N PHE A 731 -6.14 -10.06 -18.92
CA PHE A 731 -5.21 -9.07 -19.45
C PHE A 731 -5.68 -8.30 -20.70
N ASP A 732 -6.98 -8.36 -20.97
CA ASP A 732 -7.66 -7.43 -21.85
C ASP A 732 -7.87 -6.06 -21.15
N GLU A 733 -7.51 -5.92 -19.87
CA GLU A 733 -7.77 -4.72 -19.03
C GLU A 733 -6.51 -4.17 -18.30
N LEU A 734 -5.94 -3.11 -18.89
CA LEU A 734 -5.46 -1.86 -18.27
C LEU A 734 -4.03 -1.72 -17.68
N THR A 735 -3.38 -0.60 -18.05
CA THR A 735 -1.94 -0.34 -17.83
C THR A 735 -1.62 0.92 -16.99
N ARG A 736 -0.32 1.16 -16.70
CA ARG A 736 0.17 2.06 -15.61
C ARG A 736 0.14 3.55 -15.95
N ASP A 737 0.28 4.39 -14.91
CA ASP A 737 -0.13 5.80 -14.95
C ASP A 737 0.81 6.74 -14.17
N GLY A 738 1.50 7.64 -14.88
CA GLY A 738 1.51 9.09 -14.61
C GLY A 738 0.98 9.95 -15.79
N MET A 739 0.65 9.32 -16.93
CA MET A 739 0.00 9.93 -18.11
C MET A 739 -1.49 9.61 -18.23
N ASN A 740 -2.00 8.63 -17.46
CA ASN A 740 -3.33 8.02 -17.55
C ASN A 740 -3.64 7.34 -18.88
N LEU A 741 -2.99 6.20 -19.13
CA LEU A 741 -3.27 5.36 -20.31
C LEU A 741 -4.70 4.79 -20.32
N VAL A 742 -5.33 4.61 -19.15
CA VAL A 742 -6.75 4.23 -19.01
C VAL A 742 -7.68 5.06 -19.89
N SER A 743 -7.49 6.38 -19.92
CA SER A 743 -8.28 7.29 -20.77
C SER A 743 -8.10 6.99 -22.27
N TYR A 744 -6.87 6.69 -22.72
CA TYR A 744 -6.57 6.33 -24.11
C TYR A 744 -7.20 4.99 -24.49
N GLU A 745 -7.13 3.99 -23.58
CA GLU A 745 -7.69 2.65 -23.77
C GLU A 745 -9.23 2.73 -23.93
N TYR A 746 -9.91 3.53 -23.08
CA TYR A 746 -11.34 3.80 -23.24
C TYR A 746 -11.66 4.43 -24.61
N ILE A 747 -10.94 5.48 -25.02
CA ILE A 747 -11.18 6.19 -26.29
C ILE A 747 -11.04 5.26 -27.50
N ALA A 748 -10.05 4.36 -27.49
CA ALA A 748 -9.86 3.36 -28.53
C ALA A 748 -11.07 2.43 -28.66
N CYS A 749 -11.71 2.05 -27.54
CA CYS A 749 -12.88 1.20 -27.51
C CYS A 749 -14.22 1.90 -27.82
N GLN A 750 -14.28 3.24 -27.87
CA GLN A 750 -15.55 3.98 -28.00
C GLN A 750 -16.11 4.14 -29.42
N GLN A 751 -15.56 3.50 -30.46
CA GLN A 751 -15.97 3.70 -31.86
C GLN A 751 -17.48 3.59 -32.11
N ALA A 752 -18.15 2.61 -31.49
CA ALA A 752 -19.59 2.37 -31.68
C ALA A 752 -20.48 3.25 -30.78
N ARG A 753 -20.07 3.49 -29.53
CA ARG A 753 -20.93 4.10 -28.49
C ARG A 753 -20.68 5.59 -28.27
N GLN A 754 -19.50 6.09 -28.67
CA GLN A 754 -19.09 7.50 -28.57
C GLN A 754 -19.33 8.06 -27.16
N GLY A 755 -18.84 7.33 -26.16
CA GLY A 755 -18.92 7.69 -24.76
C GLY A 755 -18.06 8.92 -24.39
N VAL A 756 -18.41 9.54 -23.26
CA VAL A 756 -17.79 10.77 -22.77
C VAL A 756 -16.59 10.44 -21.89
N MET A 757 -15.49 11.19 -22.06
CA MET A 757 -14.33 11.14 -21.18
C MET A 757 -14.39 12.30 -20.19
N ILE A 758 -14.54 12.01 -18.89
CA ILE A 758 -14.29 12.97 -17.80
C ILE A 758 -12.86 12.71 -17.31
N LEU A 759 -12.03 13.76 -17.26
CA LEU A 759 -10.59 13.63 -17.02
C LEU A 759 -10.09 14.69 -16.03
N SER A 760 -9.29 14.27 -15.05
CA SER A 760 -8.65 15.18 -14.11
C SER A 760 -7.64 16.08 -14.82
N GLU A 761 -7.67 17.40 -14.55
CA GLU A 761 -6.67 18.35 -15.07
C GLU A 761 -5.23 18.01 -14.63
N PHE A 762 -5.08 17.30 -13.50
CA PHE A 762 -3.80 16.88 -12.95
C PHE A 762 -3.20 15.63 -13.64
N ALA A 763 -3.94 14.97 -14.52
CA ALA A 763 -3.43 13.86 -15.33
C ALA A 763 -2.68 14.39 -16.56
N GLY A 764 -1.51 13.82 -16.89
CA GLY A 764 -0.75 14.22 -18.08
C GLY A 764 -1.57 14.17 -19.39
N ALA A 765 -2.52 13.23 -19.48
CA ALA A 765 -3.48 13.12 -20.57
C ALA A 765 -4.30 14.39 -20.82
N ALA A 766 -4.57 15.22 -19.81
CA ALA A 766 -5.44 16.41 -19.96
C ALA A 766 -4.88 17.43 -20.96
N GLN A 767 -3.55 17.55 -21.04
CA GLN A 767 -2.87 18.41 -22.03
C GLN A 767 -2.96 17.86 -23.47
N SER A 768 -3.32 16.58 -23.63
CA SER A 768 -3.29 15.83 -24.89
C SER A 768 -4.70 15.53 -25.43
N LEU A 769 -5.64 15.18 -24.55
CA LEU A 769 -6.97 14.66 -24.89
C LEU A 769 -8.03 15.78 -25.01
N ASN A 770 -7.79 16.70 -25.94
CA ASN A 770 -8.72 17.77 -26.29
C ASN A 770 -10.02 17.19 -26.88
N GLY A 771 -11.13 17.39 -26.16
CA GLY A 771 -12.43 16.72 -26.37
C GLY A 771 -12.94 15.99 -25.11
N SER A 772 -12.13 15.85 -24.08
CA SER A 772 -12.55 15.40 -22.74
C SER A 772 -13.20 16.54 -21.95
N ILE A 773 -14.12 16.24 -21.05
CA ILE A 773 -14.56 17.17 -20.00
C ILE A 773 -13.46 17.19 -18.93
N VAL A 774 -12.75 18.30 -18.81
CA VAL A 774 -11.63 18.45 -17.86
C VAL A 774 -12.16 18.99 -16.54
N VAL A 775 -11.78 18.34 -15.43
CA VAL A 775 -12.25 18.67 -14.08
C VAL A 775 -11.11 18.77 -13.07
N ASN A 776 -11.30 19.62 -12.07
CA ASN A 776 -10.56 19.60 -10.82
C ASN A 776 -11.18 18.54 -9.88
N PRO A 777 -10.52 17.40 -9.60
CA PRO A 777 -11.08 16.35 -8.74
C PRO A 777 -11.26 16.79 -7.28
N TRP A 778 -10.66 17.90 -6.86
CA TRP A 778 -10.83 18.45 -5.50
C TRP A 778 -12.10 19.29 -5.37
N ASP A 779 -12.65 19.79 -6.48
CA ASP A 779 -13.96 20.44 -6.52
C ASP A 779 -15.04 19.38 -6.77
N SER A 780 -15.63 18.88 -5.68
CA SER A 780 -16.69 17.87 -5.78
C SER A 780 -17.93 18.36 -6.53
N GLN A 781 -18.21 19.68 -6.53
CA GLN A 781 -19.32 20.25 -7.28
C GLN A 781 -19.03 20.19 -8.78
N GLN A 782 -17.85 20.66 -9.20
CA GLN A 782 -17.47 20.62 -10.61
C GLN A 782 -17.46 19.18 -11.17
N VAL A 783 -17.02 18.20 -10.38
CA VAL A 783 -17.08 16.78 -10.81
C VAL A 783 -18.53 16.27 -10.88
N ALA A 784 -19.40 16.66 -9.96
CA ALA A 784 -20.83 16.30 -10.02
C ALA A 784 -21.54 16.93 -11.23
N ASP A 785 -21.26 18.21 -11.51
CA ASP A 785 -21.76 18.93 -12.68
C ASP A 785 -21.27 18.27 -13.98
N ALA A 786 -20.00 17.89 -14.05
CA ALA A 786 -19.41 17.17 -15.18
C ALA A 786 -20.01 15.76 -15.38
N ILE A 787 -20.37 15.06 -14.29
CA ILE A 787 -21.12 13.79 -14.37
C ILE A 787 -22.51 14.05 -14.98
N HIS A 788 -23.21 15.10 -14.54
CA HIS A 788 -24.51 15.48 -15.08
C HIS A 788 -24.43 15.87 -16.58
N GLU A 789 -23.45 16.69 -16.96
CA GLU A 789 -23.16 17.01 -18.37
C GLU A 789 -22.91 15.73 -19.19
N ALA A 790 -22.04 14.84 -18.71
CA ALA A 790 -21.67 13.61 -19.43
C ALA A 790 -22.84 12.63 -19.64
N VAL A 791 -23.86 12.60 -18.77
CA VAL A 791 -25.05 11.74 -18.98
C VAL A 791 -26.14 12.39 -19.85
N THR A 792 -26.14 13.73 -19.97
CA THR A 792 -27.14 14.53 -20.71
C THR A 792 -26.69 15.01 -22.09
N ILE A 793 -25.39 15.11 -22.35
CA ILE A 793 -24.80 15.66 -23.59
C ILE A 793 -25.34 15.00 -24.88
N ASP A 794 -25.61 15.84 -25.89
CA ASP A 794 -26.25 15.43 -27.13
C ASP A 794 -25.35 14.50 -27.98
N PRO A 795 -25.93 13.64 -28.84
CA PRO A 795 -25.16 12.70 -29.66
C PRO A 795 -24.19 13.35 -30.64
N ALA A 796 -24.47 14.55 -31.16
CA ALA A 796 -23.63 15.20 -32.17
C ALA A 796 -22.36 15.79 -31.53
N THR A 797 -22.49 16.47 -30.39
CA THR A 797 -21.33 16.96 -29.63
C THR A 797 -20.48 15.80 -29.11
N ARG A 798 -21.09 14.70 -28.64
CA ARG A 798 -20.35 13.47 -28.28
C ARG A 798 -19.56 12.88 -29.45
N ALA A 799 -20.17 12.76 -30.62
CA ALA A 799 -19.51 12.24 -31.81
C ALA A 799 -18.31 13.11 -32.22
N GLU A 800 -18.46 14.44 -32.19
CA GLU A 800 -17.39 15.38 -32.54
C GLU A 800 -16.24 15.35 -31.51
N ASN A 801 -16.55 15.24 -30.22
CA ASN A 801 -15.54 15.09 -29.17
C ASN A 801 -14.79 13.76 -29.28
N HIS A 802 -15.50 12.64 -29.47
CA HIS A 802 -14.87 11.33 -29.73
C HIS A 802 -13.96 11.37 -30.97
N ARG A 803 -14.39 12.01 -32.06
CA ARG A 803 -13.60 12.14 -33.29
C ARG A 803 -12.25 12.85 -33.06
N LYS A 804 -12.21 13.91 -32.25
CA LYS A 804 -10.97 14.62 -31.87
C LYS A 804 -10.05 13.71 -31.05
N LEU A 805 -10.61 13.10 -30.00
CA LEU A 805 -9.92 12.19 -29.08
C LEU A 805 -9.30 10.99 -29.81
N PHE A 806 -10.10 10.28 -30.60
CA PHE A 806 -9.68 9.09 -31.34
C PHE A 806 -8.62 9.41 -32.41
N LYS A 807 -8.71 10.57 -33.07
CA LYS A 807 -7.66 11.06 -33.98
C LYS A 807 -6.33 11.31 -33.26
N TYR A 808 -6.34 11.83 -32.04
CA TYR A 808 -5.12 12.01 -31.25
C TYR A 808 -4.53 10.65 -30.85
N VAL A 809 -5.34 9.78 -30.23
CA VAL A 809 -4.92 8.46 -29.71
C VAL A 809 -4.32 7.57 -30.80
N ASN A 810 -4.86 7.58 -32.02
CA ASN A 810 -4.31 6.84 -33.14
C ASN A 810 -3.00 7.41 -33.72
N LYS A 811 -2.79 8.73 -33.62
CA LYS A 811 -1.58 9.37 -34.16
C LYS A 811 -0.41 9.30 -33.20
N TYR A 812 -0.65 9.51 -31.91
CA TYR A 812 0.36 9.57 -30.86
C TYR A 812 0.38 8.24 -30.09
N SER A 813 0.75 7.16 -30.79
CA SER A 813 0.82 5.80 -30.22
C SER A 813 2.09 5.56 -29.40
N ALA A 814 2.13 4.43 -28.69
CA ALA A 814 3.30 3.91 -28.00
C ALA A 814 4.52 3.81 -28.93
N ALA A 815 4.32 3.35 -30.17
CA ALA A 815 5.39 3.26 -31.18
C ALA A 815 5.88 4.64 -31.64
N PHE A 816 4.99 5.64 -31.78
CA PHE A 816 5.38 7.02 -32.10
C PHE A 816 6.21 7.66 -30.97
N TRP A 817 5.84 7.40 -29.71
CA TRP A 817 6.59 7.84 -28.53
C TRP A 817 8.01 7.24 -28.52
N GLY A 818 8.13 5.92 -28.66
CA GLY A 818 9.42 5.23 -28.65
C GLY A 818 10.34 5.64 -29.81
N SER A 819 9.81 5.76 -31.03
CA SER A 819 10.59 6.22 -32.19
C SER A 819 11.07 7.65 -32.01
N SER A 820 10.22 8.53 -31.47
CA SER A 820 10.60 9.92 -31.23
C SER A 820 11.72 10.04 -30.21
N PHE A 821 11.66 9.30 -29.10
CA PHE A 821 12.71 9.31 -28.08
C PHE A 821 14.05 8.75 -28.60
N ILE A 822 14.02 7.57 -29.24
CA ILE A 822 15.23 6.93 -29.79
C ILE A 822 15.84 7.80 -30.91
N ARG A 823 15.02 8.34 -31.81
CA ARG A 823 15.49 9.24 -32.88
C ARG A 823 16.17 10.49 -32.32
N GLU A 824 15.65 11.07 -31.25
CA GLU A 824 16.28 12.24 -30.62
C GLU A 824 17.62 11.87 -29.97
N MET A 825 17.69 10.74 -29.27
CA MET A 825 18.95 10.20 -28.75
C MET A 825 19.98 9.93 -29.86
N SER A 826 19.54 9.42 -31.02
CA SER A 826 20.42 9.18 -32.17
C SER A 826 21.02 10.46 -32.74
N LYS A 827 20.31 11.60 -32.71
CA LYS A 827 20.83 12.90 -33.19
C LYS A 827 21.92 13.50 -32.30
N ILE A 828 21.88 13.25 -30.98
CA ILE A 828 22.85 13.82 -30.04
C ILE A 828 24.23 13.29 -30.39
N ARG A 829 25.11 14.17 -30.90
CA ARG A 829 26.53 13.87 -31.06
C ARG A 829 27.19 13.95 -29.69
N GLN A 830 27.98 12.95 -29.32
CA GLN A 830 28.93 13.15 -28.23
C GLN A 830 30.01 14.10 -28.74
N GLY A 831 30.32 15.13 -27.97
CA GLY A 831 31.26 16.17 -28.37
C GLY A 831 32.60 15.55 -28.75
N GLU A 832 33.04 15.83 -29.98
CA GLU A 832 34.45 15.70 -30.34
C GLU A 832 35.20 16.71 -29.46
N SER A 833 36.03 16.22 -28.54
CA SER A 833 37.04 17.04 -27.90
C SER A 833 37.97 17.53 -28.99
N GLU A 834 38.19 18.85 -29.07
CA GLU A 834 39.04 19.50 -30.07
C GLU A 834 40.52 19.11 -29.90
N GLU A 835 40.92 17.92 -30.36
CA GLU A 835 42.31 17.61 -30.72
C GLU A 835 42.63 18.18 -32.10
N GLY A 836 42.40 19.49 -32.25
CA GLY A 836 42.91 20.28 -33.36
C GLY A 836 44.41 20.49 -33.16
N VAL A 837 45.23 19.56 -33.66
CA VAL A 837 46.68 19.75 -33.77
C VAL A 837 46.92 20.93 -34.72
N VAL A 838 47.17 22.10 -34.15
CA VAL A 838 47.64 23.27 -34.92
C VAL A 838 49.11 23.02 -35.25
N GLU A 839 49.38 22.36 -36.38
CA GLU A 839 50.68 22.44 -37.02
C GLU A 839 50.90 23.90 -37.43
N VAL A 840 51.80 24.58 -36.69
CA VAL A 840 52.28 25.91 -37.05
C VAL A 840 53.28 25.75 -38.18
N GLU A 841 52.80 25.72 -39.42
CA GLU A 841 53.66 25.96 -40.58
C GLU A 841 54.21 27.39 -40.50
N ALA A 842 55.51 27.50 -40.19
CA ALA A 842 56.23 28.74 -40.33
C ALA A 842 56.44 29.05 -41.82
N VAL A 843 55.96 30.22 -42.27
CA VAL A 843 56.31 30.78 -43.57
C VAL A 843 56.92 32.15 -43.35
N ASP A 844 58.22 32.26 -43.67
CA ASP A 844 58.97 33.52 -43.69
C ASP A 844 58.56 34.41 -44.89
N ASN A 845 58.64 35.73 -44.67
CA ASN A 845 58.47 36.88 -45.59
C ASN A 845 57.05 37.29 -45.98
#